data_AF-A0A8X7WWF3-F1
#
_entry.id   AF-A0A8X7WWF3-F1
#
_cell.length_a   1.000
_cell.length_b   1.000
_cell.length_c   1.000
_cell.angle_alpha   90.00
_cell.angle_beta   90.00
_cell.angle_gamma   90.00
#
_symmetry.space_group_name_H-M   'P 1'
#
loop_
_entity.id
_entity.type
_entity.pdbx_description
1 polymer ?
#
loop_
_entity_poly.entity_id
_entity_poly.type
_entity_poly.pdbx_seq_one_letter_code
_entity_poly.pdbx_strand_id
1 'polypeptide(L)'
;MVYMEAYDKLLESWLTLVQDDKHFHKGFFVQHAVQVFNSYIHCHLAAPEGTRNLTANGVASREEEEINELQEDDRELFSDQLASIGMLGRIAADYCIPLLTSLLEDRVTRLHGQLQRHQQHLLASPASGSVDNKVLDDLYEDIHWLILVTGYLLADDTQGETPLIPPEIMEYSIQHSTEVDINTTLQILGSPGEKASSIPGCNRTDSAIRLLSAVLRTSEVESRATRANLTDLLSPQMGKDIVWFLKRWAKTYLLVDEKLYNQVSLPFNTAFGADTEGAQWIVGYLLEKVISNLSVWSSEPDLSHDTVELLVTLVERRERANIVIQCENWWNLAKQFASRSPPLQFLSSSVQRTLMKALVLGGFAHMDTETKQQYWTEVLQPLQQRFLNVINQENFQQICQEEEVKQEIIATLEALCGIAEATQIDNVSKSMKLYEACLTLLQVYSKNNLGRKRVDVTAEEDQYQDLLLIMELLTNLLSKEFIDFSDTDEVFRVQEPGQAANRTVSAADVVLYGVNIVLPLMSQDLLKLVFDMLVLQKHNTEVTVASGEALYTLVCLHQAEYSELVETLLSTQQDPVIYQRLADAFNKLTASSTPPSLDRKQKLAFLKSLEEFLLETYSRMSDSEEDDCPRLSAETLAALQEFYLEQQPSTVTKNFAVGAIEEDWLSQFWYSDDTAEHLAKEVISAIGRGSKIACISAPSIYQKLKELHHEDVSVVILEYDKRFSVYGEEFIFYDYNSPLSLPDSITPNSFDIVVADPPYLSEECLTKTAQTIKFLTKGRILLCTGAVMEELAEQLLGVKMCEFIPKHNRHLGNEFRCYVNYRSSLNSTVQTSNS
;
A
#
# COMPACT_ATOMS: atom_id res chain seq x y z
N MET A 1 -15.59 17.52 11.56
CA MET A 1 -15.54 16.38 12.50
C MET A 1 -16.91 16.07 13.12
N VAL A 2 -17.45 16.84 14.08
CA VAL A 2 -18.70 16.47 14.80
C VAL A 2 -19.90 16.15 13.91
N TYR A 3 -20.09 16.87 12.79
CA TYR A 3 -21.19 16.59 11.86
C TYR A 3 -21.01 15.32 11.02
N MET A 4 -19.78 14.91 10.71
CA MET A 4 -19.51 13.70 9.94
C MET A 4 -19.80 12.46 10.79
N GLU A 5 -19.24 12.39 12.00
CA GLU A 5 -19.48 11.28 12.93
C GLU A 5 -20.97 11.14 13.27
N ALA A 6 -21.68 12.25 13.48
CA ALA A 6 -23.13 12.21 13.70
C ALA A 6 -23.89 11.72 12.45
N TYR A 7 -23.44 12.09 11.26
CA TYR A 7 -24.03 11.62 10.01
C TYR A 7 -23.81 10.12 9.80
N ASP A 8 -22.61 9.61 10.11
CA ASP A 8 -22.28 8.18 10.10
C ASP A 8 -23.20 7.39 11.00
N LYS A 9 -23.36 7.83 12.26
CA LYS A 9 -24.24 7.17 13.22
C LYS A 9 -25.71 7.18 12.78
N LEU A 10 -26.15 8.24 12.09
CA LEU A 10 -27.49 8.29 11.53
C LEU A 10 -27.66 7.30 10.37
N LEU A 11 -26.68 7.18 9.47
CA LEU A 11 -26.72 6.22 8.36
C LEU A 11 -26.67 4.77 8.85
N GLU A 12 -25.81 4.46 9.82
CA GLU A 12 -25.74 3.15 10.49
C GLU A 12 -27.10 2.78 11.12
N SER A 13 -27.75 3.76 11.76
CA SER A 13 -29.09 3.58 12.33
C SER A 13 -30.15 3.34 11.24
N TRP A 14 -30.07 4.03 10.10
CA TRP A 14 -30.96 3.82 8.96
C TRP A 14 -30.83 2.40 8.40
N LEU A 15 -29.60 1.91 8.21
CA LEU A 15 -29.34 0.56 7.72
C LEU A 15 -29.99 -0.49 8.62
N THR A 16 -29.78 -0.36 9.94
CA THR A 16 -30.36 -1.27 10.94
C THR A 16 -31.89 -1.26 10.91
N LEU A 17 -32.49 -0.07 10.81
CA LEU A 17 -33.94 0.12 10.85
C LEU A 17 -34.60 -0.45 9.59
N VAL A 18 -33.95 -0.25 8.45
CA VAL A 18 -34.39 -0.76 7.15
C VAL A 18 -34.30 -2.29 7.06
N GLN A 19 -33.27 -2.90 7.66
CA GLN A 19 -33.11 -4.36 7.66
C GLN A 19 -34.15 -5.08 8.55
N ASP A 20 -34.68 -4.42 9.59
CA ASP A 20 -35.78 -4.93 10.43
C ASP A 20 -37.15 -4.37 10.00
N ASP A 21 -37.48 -4.53 8.72
CA ASP A 21 -38.70 -4.00 8.11
C ASP A 21 -39.99 -4.71 8.55
N LYS A 22 -39.88 -5.82 9.30
CA LYS A 22 -41.01 -6.69 9.71
C LYS A 22 -42.10 -5.96 10.48
N HIS A 23 -41.75 -4.84 11.12
CA HIS A 23 -42.66 -4.02 11.92
C HIS A 23 -43.33 -2.89 11.12
N PHE A 24 -42.96 -2.71 9.85
CA PHE A 24 -43.42 -1.63 8.98
C PHE A 24 -44.22 -2.19 7.79
N HIS A 25 -45.05 -1.35 7.16
CA HIS A 25 -45.74 -1.75 5.93
C HIS A 25 -44.80 -1.65 4.73
N LYS A 26 -45.00 -2.52 3.71
CA LYS A 26 -44.18 -2.51 2.48
C LYS A 26 -44.16 -1.10 1.88
N GLY A 27 -42.97 -0.59 1.61
CA GLY A 27 -42.76 0.74 1.03
C GLY A 27 -42.76 1.92 2.02
N PHE A 28 -42.87 1.68 3.33
CA PHE A 28 -42.90 2.76 4.34
C PHE A 28 -41.69 3.71 4.28
N PHE A 29 -40.49 3.16 4.04
CA PHE A 29 -39.25 3.95 4.03
C PHE A 29 -38.95 4.64 2.70
N VAL A 30 -39.68 4.35 1.62
CA VAL A 30 -39.31 4.80 0.26
C VAL A 30 -39.13 6.31 0.17
N GLN A 31 -40.07 7.10 0.71
CA GLN A 31 -39.96 8.56 0.65
C GLN A 31 -38.77 9.11 1.45
N HIS A 32 -38.47 8.50 2.60
CA HIS A 32 -37.34 8.90 3.44
C HIS A 32 -36.01 8.49 2.80
N ALA A 33 -35.95 7.28 2.24
CA ALA A 33 -34.81 6.79 1.48
C ALA A 33 -34.48 7.72 0.31
N VAL A 34 -35.49 8.15 -0.46
CA VAL A 34 -35.31 9.14 -1.54
C VAL A 34 -34.73 10.47 -1.03
N GLN A 35 -35.17 10.96 0.14
CA GLN A 35 -34.66 12.20 0.72
C GLN A 35 -33.20 12.10 1.15
N VAL A 36 -32.87 11.03 1.89
CA VAL A 36 -31.50 10.78 2.38
C VAL A 36 -30.56 10.55 1.19
N PHE A 37 -30.97 9.74 0.22
CA PHE A 37 -30.20 9.47 -0.98
C PHE A 37 -29.92 10.76 -1.78
N ASN A 38 -30.94 11.60 -2.03
CA ASN A 38 -30.74 12.88 -2.69
C ASN A 38 -29.81 13.81 -1.92
N SER A 39 -29.94 13.85 -0.58
CA SER A 39 -29.04 14.64 0.26
C SER A 39 -27.60 14.18 0.11
N TYR A 40 -27.36 12.87 0.13
CA TYR A 40 -26.02 12.30 -0.04
C TYR A 40 -25.42 12.67 -1.40
N ILE A 41 -26.16 12.43 -2.49
CA ILE A 41 -25.73 12.79 -3.85
C ILE A 41 -25.44 14.30 -3.96
N HIS A 42 -26.32 15.14 -3.44
CA HIS A 42 -26.13 16.59 -3.49
C HIS A 42 -24.90 17.05 -2.68
N CYS A 43 -24.58 16.40 -1.57
CA CYS A 43 -23.39 16.70 -0.78
C CYS A 43 -22.09 16.33 -1.51
N HIS A 44 -22.11 15.31 -2.37
CA HIS A 44 -20.92 14.76 -3.02
C HIS A 44 -20.76 15.18 -4.49
N LEU A 45 -21.72 15.91 -5.08
CA LEU A 45 -21.58 16.48 -6.43
C LEU A 45 -21.11 17.94 -6.40
N ALA A 46 -20.33 18.32 -7.41
CA ALA A 46 -19.95 19.70 -7.68
C ALA A 46 -21.16 20.56 -8.09
N ALA A 47 -21.04 21.88 -7.88
CA ALA A 47 -21.96 22.85 -8.46
C ALA A 47 -22.05 22.69 -10.00
N PRO A 48 -23.23 22.82 -10.62
CA PRO A 48 -24.47 23.40 -10.08
C PRO A 48 -25.44 22.39 -9.46
N GLU A 49 -25.17 21.08 -9.52
CA GLU A 49 -26.10 20.03 -9.13
C GLU A 49 -25.92 19.57 -7.68
N GLY A 50 -24.77 19.91 -7.06
CA GLY A 50 -24.50 19.68 -5.65
C GLY A 50 -23.76 20.84 -4.99
N THR A 51 -23.36 20.59 -3.75
CA THR A 51 -22.71 21.53 -2.83
C THR A 51 -21.30 21.14 -2.41
N ARG A 52 -20.71 20.06 -2.98
CA ARG A 52 -19.41 19.53 -2.53
C ARG A 52 -18.34 20.62 -2.47
N ASN A 53 -18.24 21.40 -3.53
CA ASN A 53 -17.26 22.48 -3.65
C ASN A 53 -17.79 23.85 -3.19
N LEU A 54 -18.94 23.95 -2.51
CA LEU A 54 -19.47 25.23 -2.05
C LEU A 54 -19.16 25.44 -0.56
N THR A 55 -18.28 26.41 -0.26
CA THR A 55 -18.18 26.94 1.11
C THR A 55 -19.42 27.77 1.46
N ALA A 56 -19.63 28.09 2.74
CA ALA A 56 -20.78 28.91 3.20
C ALA A 56 -20.93 30.26 2.48
N ASN A 57 -19.88 30.74 1.80
CA ASN A 57 -19.85 31.97 1.01
C ASN A 57 -19.92 31.76 -0.52
N GLY A 58 -20.13 30.53 -1.00
CA GLY A 58 -20.21 30.20 -2.42
C GLY A 58 -18.86 30.25 -3.17
N VAL A 59 -17.74 30.26 -2.45
CA VAL A 59 -16.39 30.21 -3.03
C VAL A 59 -15.94 28.77 -3.06
N ALA A 60 -15.51 28.29 -4.25
CA ALA A 60 -14.91 26.97 -4.38
C ALA A 60 -13.66 26.85 -3.53
N SER A 61 -13.52 25.78 -2.73
CA SER A 61 -12.26 25.44 -2.08
C SER A 61 -11.15 25.39 -3.15
N ARG A 62 -9.97 25.91 -2.78
CA ARG A 62 -8.84 26.17 -3.69
C ARG A 62 -7.57 25.42 -3.29
N GLU A 63 -7.64 24.56 -2.30
CA GLU A 63 -6.48 23.89 -1.73
C GLU A 63 -6.67 22.40 -2.01
N GLU A 64 -5.85 21.87 -2.91
CA GLU A 64 -5.60 20.43 -3.02
C GLU A 64 -4.76 20.06 -1.81
N GLU A 65 -5.31 19.24 -0.91
CA GLU A 65 -4.56 18.68 0.20
C GLU A 65 -3.65 17.56 -0.34
N GLU A 66 -2.38 17.52 0.07
CA GLU A 66 -1.50 16.40 -0.28
C GLU A 66 -2.06 15.11 0.33
N ILE A 67 -2.50 14.19 -0.53
CA ILE A 67 -2.98 12.86 -0.13
C ILE A 67 -1.77 11.99 0.19
N ASN A 68 -1.72 11.46 1.41
CA ASN A 68 -0.67 10.53 1.83
C ASN A 68 -0.92 9.14 1.21
N GLU A 69 0.12 8.43 0.76
CA GLU A 69 0.02 7.03 0.30
C GLU A 69 -0.56 6.08 1.36
N LEU A 70 -0.51 6.45 2.64
CA LEU A 70 -1.12 5.72 3.76
C LEU A 70 -2.60 6.08 4.00
N GLN A 71 -3.15 7.06 3.27
CA GLN A 71 -4.56 7.42 3.39
C GLN A 71 -5.43 6.33 2.78
N GLU A 72 -6.43 5.88 3.54
CA GLU A 72 -7.39 4.89 3.05
C GLU A 72 -8.22 5.46 1.89
N ASP A 73 -8.47 4.61 0.88
CA ASP A 73 -9.35 4.93 -0.24
C ASP A 73 -10.77 5.20 0.26
N ASP A 74 -11.49 6.16 -0.33
CA ASP A 74 -12.83 6.58 0.08
C ASP A 74 -13.83 5.41 0.12
N ARG A 75 -13.64 4.42 -0.75
CA ARG A 75 -14.44 3.20 -0.79
C ARG A 75 -14.32 2.32 0.46
N GLU A 76 -13.19 2.41 1.16
CA GLU A 76 -12.90 1.71 2.42
C GLU A 76 -13.28 2.62 3.60
N LEU A 77 -12.80 3.87 3.60
CA LEU A 77 -13.02 4.86 4.65
C LEU A 77 -14.52 5.14 4.88
N PHE A 78 -15.30 5.21 3.80
CA PHE A 78 -16.75 5.48 3.84
C PHE A 78 -17.59 4.26 3.48
N SER A 79 -17.03 3.05 3.60
CA SER A 79 -17.70 1.79 3.27
C SER A 79 -19.07 1.64 3.95
N ASP A 80 -19.18 1.91 5.26
CA ASP A 80 -20.43 1.86 6.02
C ASP A 80 -21.47 2.87 5.53
N GLN A 81 -21.04 4.10 5.19
CA GLN A 81 -21.93 5.11 4.63
C GLN A 81 -22.45 4.65 3.26
N LEU A 82 -21.55 4.20 2.39
CA LEU A 82 -21.88 3.76 1.04
C LEU A 82 -22.79 2.53 1.05
N ALA A 83 -22.57 1.57 1.95
CA ALA A 83 -23.45 0.43 2.16
C ALA A 83 -24.85 0.87 2.60
N SER A 84 -24.94 1.81 3.54
CA SER A 84 -26.22 2.38 4.01
C SER A 84 -26.97 3.10 2.88
N ILE A 85 -26.28 3.94 2.13
CA ILE A 85 -26.84 4.66 0.97
C ILE A 85 -27.23 3.70 -0.15
N GLY A 86 -26.43 2.66 -0.40
CA GLY A 86 -26.73 1.59 -1.33
C GLY A 86 -28.04 0.89 -0.99
N MET A 87 -28.23 0.50 0.28
CA MET A 87 -29.47 -0.11 0.76
C MET A 87 -30.69 0.81 0.62
N LEU A 88 -30.56 2.09 0.99
CA LEU A 88 -31.64 3.07 0.79
C LEU A 88 -31.97 3.24 -0.70
N GLY A 89 -30.94 3.23 -1.56
CA GLY A 89 -31.08 3.27 -3.01
C GLY A 89 -31.79 2.05 -3.59
N ARG A 90 -31.58 0.85 -3.02
CA ARG A 90 -32.29 -0.39 -3.41
C ARG A 90 -33.77 -0.34 -3.09
N ILE A 91 -34.14 0.16 -1.91
CA ILE A 91 -35.55 0.29 -1.51
C ILE A 91 -36.30 1.32 -2.34
N ALA A 92 -35.58 2.37 -2.77
CA ALA A 92 -36.09 3.40 -3.66
C ALA A 92 -35.60 3.21 -5.12
N ALA A 93 -35.39 1.98 -5.56
CA ALA A 93 -34.78 1.67 -6.87
C ALA A 93 -35.48 2.36 -8.06
N ASP A 94 -36.82 2.45 -8.03
CA ASP A 94 -37.63 3.14 -9.05
C ASP A 94 -37.20 4.59 -9.30
N TYR A 95 -36.69 5.26 -8.27
CA TYR A 95 -36.22 6.63 -8.34
C TYR A 95 -34.70 6.72 -8.45
N CYS A 96 -33.97 5.97 -7.62
CA CYS A 96 -32.52 6.10 -7.48
C CYS A 96 -31.75 5.57 -8.69
N ILE A 97 -32.18 4.46 -9.32
CA ILE A 97 -31.49 3.90 -10.49
C ILE A 97 -31.55 4.85 -11.69
N PRO A 98 -32.73 5.40 -12.09
CA PRO A 98 -32.79 6.40 -13.15
C PRO A 98 -32.00 7.68 -12.84
N LEU A 99 -32.00 8.14 -11.58
CA LEU A 99 -31.24 9.32 -11.16
C LEU A 99 -29.73 9.11 -11.38
N LEU A 100 -29.16 8.03 -10.83
CA LEU A 100 -27.74 7.71 -11.02
C LEU A 100 -27.37 7.52 -12.49
N THR A 101 -28.24 6.86 -13.25
CA THR A 101 -28.03 6.64 -14.70
C THR A 101 -27.93 7.97 -15.43
N SER A 102 -28.84 8.91 -15.14
CA SER A 102 -28.83 10.24 -15.78
C SER A 102 -27.59 11.05 -15.40
N LEU A 103 -27.19 11.02 -14.12
CA LEU A 103 -26.02 11.74 -13.63
C LEU A 103 -24.73 11.18 -14.28
N LEU A 104 -24.55 9.86 -14.26
CA LEU A 104 -23.39 9.22 -14.90
C LEU A 104 -23.35 9.47 -16.41
N GLU A 105 -24.46 9.31 -17.15
CA GLU A 105 -24.49 9.56 -18.60
C GLU A 105 -24.12 11.02 -18.95
N ASP A 106 -24.57 12.00 -18.15
CA ASP A 106 -24.17 13.40 -18.29
C ASP A 106 -22.67 13.59 -18.03
N ARG A 107 -22.18 13.09 -16.88
CA ARG A 107 -20.76 13.24 -16.50
C ARG A 107 -19.81 12.58 -17.47
N VAL A 108 -20.12 11.38 -17.93
CA VAL A 108 -19.35 10.68 -18.97
C VAL A 108 -19.33 11.47 -20.28
N THR A 109 -20.47 12.05 -20.66
CA THR A 109 -20.55 12.90 -21.86
C THR A 109 -19.70 14.16 -21.73
N ARG A 110 -19.72 14.80 -20.55
CA ARG A 110 -18.91 15.98 -20.24
C ARG A 110 -17.42 15.65 -20.21
N LEU A 111 -17.02 14.55 -19.56
CA LEU A 111 -15.65 14.06 -19.50
C LEU A 111 -15.11 13.80 -20.91
N HIS A 112 -15.83 13.03 -21.72
CA HIS A 112 -15.46 12.76 -23.11
C HIS A 112 -15.27 14.06 -23.91
N GLY A 113 -16.17 15.03 -23.73
CA GLY A 113 -16.08 16.34 -24.38
C GLY A 113 -14.87 17.16 -23.90
N GLN A 114 -14.51 17.10 -22.62
CA GLN A 114 -13.31 17.79 -22.11
C GLN A 114 -12.03 17.16 -22.64
N LEU A 115 -11.89 15.84 -22.60
CA LEU A 115 -10.72 15.13 -23.12
C LEU A 115 -10.52 15.42 -24.62
N GLN A 116 -11.60 15.45 -25.41
CA GLN A 116 -11.52 15.84 -26.83
C GLN A 116 -11.04 17.27 -27.05
N ARG A 117 -11.46 18.24 -26.22
CA ARG A 117 -11.01 19.63 -26.32
C ARG A 117 -9.52 19.75 -25.99
N HIS A 118 -9.06 19.05 -24.96
CA HIS A 118 -7.63 19.02 -24.60
C HIS A 118 -6.79 18.42 -25.73
N GLN A 119 -7.25 17.33 -26.34
CA GLN A 119 -6.60 16.73 -27.51
C GLN A 119 -6.50 17.70 -28.69
N GLN A 120 -7.57 18.43 -29.01
CA GLN A 120 -7.57 19.43 -30.08
C GLN A 120 -6.62 20.60 -29.78
N HIS A 121 -6.55 21.03 -28.53
CA HIS A 121 -5.65 22.11 -28.10
C HIS A 121 -4.18 21.70 -28.20
N LEU A 122 -3.83 20.49 -27.75
CA LEU A 122 -2.48 19.92 -27.87
C LEU A 122 -2.00 19.85 -29.33
N LEU A 123 -2.91 19.52 -30.27
CA LEU A 123 -2.61 19.48 -31.70
C LEU A 123 -2.45 20.89 -32.32
N ALA A 124 -3.10 21.92 -31.76
CA ALA A 124 -3.11 23.28 -32.29
C ALA A 124 -1.99 24.18 -31.71
N SER A 125 -1.59 23.97 -30.45
CA SER A 125 -0.57 24.79 -29.77
C SER A 125 0.17 24.00 -28.68
N PRO A 126 1.30 23.34 -29.00
CA PRO A 126 2.07 22.54 -28.04
C PRO A 126 2.86 23.37 -27.00
N ALA A 127 2.79 24.70 -27.03
CA ALA A 127 3.67 25.60 -26.26
C ALA A 127 2.95 26.57 -25.30
N SER A 128 1.65 26.41 -25.05
CA SER A 128 0.89 27.25 -24.10
C SER A 128 0.55 26.48 -22.84
N GLY A 129 0.95 27.06 -21.69
CA GLY A 129 0.98 26.47 -20.35
C GLY A 129 -0.35 26.06 -19.72
N SER A 130 -0.23 25.56 -18.48
CA SER A 130 -1.23 24.88 -17.63
C SER A 130 -2.68 25.16 -18.02
N VAL A 131 -3.33 24.16 -18.61
CA VAL A 131 -4.78 24.19 -18.76
C VAL A 131 -5.39 24.11 -17.36
N ASP A 132 -6.40 24.93 -17.08
CA ASP A 132 -7.14 24.91 -15.83
C ASP A 132 -7.89 23.57 -15.73
N ASN A 133 -7.28 22.60 -15.05
CA ASN A 133 -7.78 21.23 -14.91
C ASN A 133 -8.95 21.12 -13.94
N LYS A 134 -9.30 22.19 -13.22
CA LYS A 134 -10.33 22.16 -12.18
C LYS A 134 -11.67 21.57 -12.62
N VAL A 135 -12.09 21.88 -13.85
CA VAL A 135 -13.36 21.34 -14.39
C VAL A 135 -13.26 19.83 -14.60
N LEU A 136 -12.07 19.33 -14.94
CA LEU A 136 -11.78 17.91 -15.08
C LEU A 136 -11.71 17.23 -13.71
N ASP A 137 -11.08 17.86 -12.73
CA ASP A 137 -10.99 17.35 -11.35
C ASP A 137 -12.37 17.26 -10.69
N ASP A 138 -13.19 18.32 -10.81
CA ASP A 138 -14.57 18.32 -10.36
C ASP A 138 -15.40 17.20 -11.03
N LEU A 139 -15.13 16.91 -12.31
CA LEU A 139 -15.76 15.82 -13.05
C LEU A 139 -15.27 14.44 -12.61
N TYR A 140 -13.97 14.28 -12.33
CA TYR A 140 -13.41 13.03 -11.83
C TYR A 140 -14.02 12.69 -10.48
N GLU A 141 -14.08 13.66 -9.59
CA GLU A 141 -14.65 13.51 -8.26
C GLU A 141 -16.17 13.24 -8.32
N ASP A 142 -16.90 13.90 -9.23
CA ASP A 142 -18.32 13.58 -9.47
C ASP A 142 -18.51 12.13 -9.95
N ILE A 143 -17.66 11.66 -10.87
CA ILE A 143 -17.71 10.30 -11.40
C ILE A 143 -17.31 9.28 -10.32
N HIS A 144 -16.29 9.58 -9.52
CA HIS A 144 -15.82 8.78 -8.39
C HIS A 144 -16.97 8.44 -7.44
N TRP A 145 -17.60 9.46 -6.86
CA TRP A 145 -18.71 9.26 -5.92
C TRP A 145 -19.92 8.56 -6.55
N LEU A 146 -20.23 8.86 -7.82
CA LEU A 146 -21.32 8.19 -8.53
C LEU A 146 -21.02 6.71 -8.78
N ILE A 147 -19.77 6.33 -9.09
CA ILE A 147 -19.37 4.93 -9.26
C ILE A 147 -19.44 4.19 -7.92
N LEU A 148 -18.94 4.79 -6.84
CA LEU A 148 -18.99 4.19 -5.50
C LEU A 148 -20.44 3.91 -5.07
N VAL A 149 -21.31 4.92 -5.12
CA VAL A 149 -22.73 4.76 -4.78
C VAL A 149 -23.41 3.73 -5.68
N THR A 150 -23.09 3.71 -6.98
CA THR A 150 -23.64 2.72 -7.92
C THR A 150 -23.17 1.30 -7.58
N GLY A 151 -21.91 1.11 -7.19
CA GLY A 151 -21.35 -0.17 -6.79
C GLY A 151 -22.02 -0.76 -5.55
N TYR A 152 -22.24 0.07 -4.52
CA TYR A 152 -22.96 -0.32 -3.31
C TYR A 152 -24.47 -0.47 -3.49
N LEU A 153 -25.08 0.26 -4.42
CA LEU A 153 -26.49 0.05 -4.77
C LEU A 153 -26.70 -1.29 -5.48
N LEU A 154 -25.84 -1.65 -6.45
CA LEU A 154 -26.06 -2.80 -7.32
C LEU A 154 -25.56 -4.13 -6.75
N ALA A 155 -24.62 -4.14 -5.82
CA ALA A 155 -24.09 -5.39 -5.25
C ALA A 155 -23.60 -5.19 -3.81
N ASP A 156 -23.53 -6.28 -3.06
CA ASP A 156 -23.00 -6.33 -1.70
C ASP A 156 -21.49 -6.60 -1.67
N ASP A 157 -20.89 -6.40 -0.51
CA ASP A 157 -19.50 -6.79 -0.24
C ASP A 157 -19.30 -8.30 -0.24
N THR A 158 -18.10 -8.72 -0.64
CA THR A 158 -17.80 -10.10 -1.01
C THR A 158 -17.02 -10.87 0.05
N GLN A 159 -17.12 -10.50 1.32
CA GLN A 159 -16.32 -11.12 2.38
C GLN A 159 -16.85 -12.52 2.73
N GLY A 160 -16.23 -13.56 2.16
CA GLY A 160 -16.38 -14.97 2.57
C GLY A 160 -17.40 -15.82 1.79
N GLU A 161 -18.39 -15.21 1.13
CA GLU A 161 -19.45 -15.94 0.39
C GLU A 161 -19.56 -15.49 -1.09
N THR A 162 -20.35 -16.24 -1.87
CA THR A 162 -20.67 -15.83 -3.25
C THR A 162 -21.69 -14.69 -3.21
N PRO A 163 -21.36 -13.48 -3.69
CA PRO A 163 -22.33 -12.40 -3.73
C PRO A 163 -23.46 -12.74 -4.69
N LEU A 164 -24.70 -12.47 -4.26
CA LEU A 164 -25.89 -12.60 -5.09
C LEU A 164 -26.35 -11.20 -5.53
N ILE A 165 -27.09 -11.14 -6.64
CA ILE A 165 -27.79 -9.92 -7.04
C ILE A 165 -28.76 -9.55 -5.92
N PRO A 166 -28.72 -8.32 -5.38
CA PRO A 166 -29.62 -7.91 -4.31
C PRO A 166 -31.08 -8.15 -4.68
N PRO A 167 -31.90 -8.71 -3.77
CA PRO A 167 -33.29 -9.09 -4.07
C PRO A 167 -34.12 -7.95 -4.63
N GLU A 168 -33.92 -6.73 -4.15
CA GLU A 168 -34.62 -5.53 -4.60
C GLU A 168 -34.31 -5.19 -6.06
N ILE A 169 -33.06 -5.38 -6.49
CA ILE A 169 -32.63 -5.13 -7.88
C ILE A 169 -33.20 -6.20 -8.81
N MET A 170 -33.20 -7.47 -8.37
CA MET A 170 -33.82 -8.55 -9.12
C MET A 170 -35.34 -8.35 -9.24
N GLU A 171 -36.04 -8.02 -8.13
CA GLU A 171 -37.48 -7.74 -8.12
C GLU A 171 -37.80 -6.54 -9.03
N TYR A 172 -37.01 -5.47 -8.96
CA TYR A 172 -37.16 -4.29 -9.81
C TYR A 172 -37.07 -4.63 -11.32
N SER A 173 -36.07 -5.42 -11.73
CA SER A 173 -35.93 -5.86 -13.13
C SER A 173 -37.08 -6.80 -13.55
N ILE A 174 -37.52 -7.72 -12.68
CA ILE A 174 -38.66 -8.60 -12.94
C ILE A 174 -39.95 -7.80 -13.18
N GLN A 175 -40.24 -6.82 -12.31
CA GLN A 175 -41.45 -6.00 -12.39
C GLN A 175 -41.53 -5.20 -13.69
N HIS A 176 -40.42 -4.66 -14.17
CA HIS A 176 -40.36 -3.82 -15.38
C HIS A 176 -40.07 -4.61 -16.67
N SER A 177 -39.80 -5.92 -16.57
CA SER A 177 -39.38 -6.77 -17.71
C SER A 177 -40.33 -6.75 -18.91
N THR A 178 -41.63 -6.47 -18.72
CA THR A 178 -42.62 -6.41 -19.81
C THR A 178 -42.60 -5.11 -20.61
N GLU A 179 -42.01 -4.05 -20.06
CA GLU A 179 -41.95 -2.72 -20.67
C GLU A 179 -40.67 -2.52 -21.51
N VAL A 180 -39.66 -3.34 -21.21
CA VAL A 180 -38.32 -3.36 -21.78
C VAL A 180 -38.26 -4.09 -23.12
N ASP A 181 -37.48 -3.55 -24.05
CA ASP A 181 -37.01 -4.23 -25.25
C ASP A 181 -35.59 -4.79 -25.02
N ILE A 182 -35.49 -6.13 -25.05
CA ILE A 182 -34.24 -6.84 -24.72
C ILE A 182 -33.15 -6.54 -25.76
N ASN A 183 -33.50 -6.45 -27.04
CA ASN A 183 -32.52 -6.18 -28.10
C ASN A 183 -31.88 -4.80 -27.93
N THR A 184 -32.70 -3.78 -27.63
CA THR A 184 -32.22 -2.44 -27.34
C THR A 184 -31.38 -2.41 -26.07
N THR A 185 -31.75 -3.18 -25.05
CA THR A 185 -30.99 -3.32 -23.80
C THR A 185 -29.61 -3.94 -24.05
N LEU A 186 -29.54 -5.03 -24.82
CA LEU A 186 -28.28 -5.65 -25.23
C LEU A 186 -27.45 -4.73 -26.14
N GLN A 187 -28.08 -3.94 -26.99
CA GLN A 187 -27.38 -2.93 -27.80
C GLN A 187 -26.75 -1.86 -26.90
N ILE A 188 -27.46 -1.36 -25.89
CA ILE A 188 -26.95 -0.38 -24.91
C ILE A 188 -25.76 -0.93 -24.13
N LEU A 189 -25.82 -2.21 -23.74
CA LEU A 189 -24.74 -2.91 -23.06
C LEU A 189 -23.53 -3.13 -23.98
N GLY A 190 -23.75 -3.65 -25.19
CA GLY A 190 -22.71 -4.00 -26.16
C GLY A 190 -22.12 -2.83 -26.95
N SER A 191 -22.55 -1.60 -26.70
CA SER A 191 -22.02 -0.38 -27.34
C SER A 191 -21.64 0.70 -26.31
N PRO A 192 -20.70 0.40 -25.37
CA PRO A 192 -20.22 1.39 -24.40
C PRO A 192 -19.47 2.55 -25.08
N GLY A 193 -19.14 2.41 -26.36
CA GLY A 193 -18.54 3.45 -27.16
C GLY A 193 -19.48 4.54 -27.68
N GLU A 194 -20.79 4.30 -27.63
CA GLU A 194 -21.82 5.21 -28.14
C GLU A 194 -22.63 5.80 -27.00
N LYS A 195 -23.16 7.02 -27.21
CA LYS A 195 -24.08 7.62 -26.23
C LYS A 195 -25.35 6.77 -26.15
N ALA A 196 -25.80 6.46 -24.94
CA ALA A 196 -27.04 5.70 -24.76
C ALA A 196 -28.23 6.41 -25.43
N SER A 197 -28.26 7.74 -25.35
CA SER A 197 -29.30 8.59 -25.96
C SER A 197 -29.36 8.52 -27.49
N SER A 198 -28.29 8.10 -28.18
CA SER A 198 -28.30 7.95 -29.65
C SER A 198 -28.86 6.61 -30.13
N ILE A 199 -29.07 5.65 -29.23
CA ILE A 199 -29.58 4.32 -29.58
C ILE A 199 -31.11 4.38 -29.70
N PRO A 200 -31.71 3.97 -30.84
CA PRO A 200 -33.15 3.96 -31.02
C PRO A 200 -33.85 3.11 -29.96
N GLY A 201 -34.85 3.68 -29.28
CA GLY A 201 -35.61 2.95 -28.26
C GLY A 201 -34.97 2.92 -26.87
N CYS A 202 -33.91 3.70 -26.61
CA CYS A 202 -33.18 3.73 -25.32
C CYS A 202 -34.06 3.92 -24.06
N ASN A 203 -35.27 4.48 -24.20
CA ASN A 203 -36.24 4.63 -23.11
C ASN A 203 -36.93 3.32 -22.69
N ARG A 204 -36.82 2.26 -23.49
CA ARG A 204 -37.40 0.93 -23.22
C ARG A 204 -36.30 -0.08 -22.92
N THR A 205 -35.39 0.27 -22.03
CA THR A 205 -34.24 -0.56 -21.66
C THR A 205 -34.33 -0.92 -20.19
N ASP A 206 -33.78 -2.06 -19.80
CA ASP A 206 -33.71 -2.41 -18.38
C ASP A 206 -32.83 -1.38 -17.65
N SER A 207 -33.39 -0.69 -16.66
CA SER A 207 -32.69 0.43 -16.02
C SER A 207 -31.47 -0.01 -15.21
N ALA A 208 -31.46 -1.23 -14.65
CA ALA A 208 -30.30 -1.74 -13.93
C ALA A 208 -29.16 -2.08 -14.90
N ILE A 209 -29.47 -2.73 -16.03
CA ILE A 209 -28.49 -2.97 -17.10
C ILE A 209 -28.01 -1.64 -17.69
N ARG A 210 -28.88 -0.64 -17.85
CA ARG A 210 -28.49 0.68 -18.35
C ARG A 210 -27.54 1.40 -17.38
N LEU A 211 -27.77 1.28 -16.06
CA LEU A 211 -26.88 1.82 -15.04
C LEU A 211 -25.51 1.13 -15.06
N LEU A 212 -25.46 -0.21 -15.09
CA LEU A 212 -24.22 -0.97 -15.31
C LEU A 212 -23.49 -0.51 -16.58
N SER A 213 -24.24 -0.30 -17.66
CA SER A 213 -23.73 0.18 -18.94
C SER A 213 -23.25 1.63 -18.91
N ALA A 214 -23.68 2.45 -17.94
CA ALA A 214 -23.19 3.82 -17.76
C ALA A 214 -21.77 3.81 -17.16
N VAL A 215 -21.50 2.93 -16.19
CA VAL A 215 -20.13 2.73 -15.68
C VAL A 215 -19.23 2.12 -16.76
N LEU A 216 -19.76 1.18 -17.55
CA LEU A 216 -19.04 0.61 -18.70
C LEU A 216 -18.66 1.67 -19.75
N ARG A 217 -19.53 2.66 -19.98
CA ARG A 217 -19.22 3.83 -20.83
C ARG A 217 -18.10 4.70 -20.24
N THR A 218 -18.05 4.85 -18.92
CA THR A 218 -16.95 5.54 -18.24
C THR A 218 -15.62 4.82 -18.50
N SER A 219 -15.59 3.50 -18.30
CA SER A 219 -14.45 2.63 -18.63
C SER A 219 -14.02 2.76 -20.09
N GLU A 220 -14.97 2.83 -21.03
CA GLU A 220 -14.65 2.99 -22.45
C GLU A 220 -14.10 4.40 -22.78
N VAL A 221 -14.57 5.46 -22.12
CA VAL A 221 -13.99 6.80 -22.26
C VAL A 221 -12.54 6.83 -21.77
N GLU A 222 -12.26 6.23 -20.61
CA GLU A 222 -10.89 6.09 -20.09
C GLU A 222 -10.02 5.30 -21.08
N SER A 223 -10.49 4.13 -21.54
CA SER A 223 -9.76 3.26 -22.47
C SER A 223 -9.50 3.92 -23.84
N ARG A 224 -10.38 4.82 -24.29
CA ARG A 224 -10.18 5.63 -25.50
C ARG A 224 -9.13 6.71 -25.29
N ALA A 225 -9.12 7.35 -24.13
CA ALA A 225 -8.12 8.35 -23.78
C ALA A 225 -6.73 7.73 -23.71
N THR A 226 -6.59 6.55 -23.10
CA THR A 226 -5.36 5.77 -23.11
C THR A 226 -4.87 5.48 -24.53
N ARG A 227 -5.75 4.97 -25.42
CA ARG A 227 -5.42 4.72 -26.84
C ARG A 227 -5.06 5.99 -27.62
N ALA A 228 -5.49 7.15 -27.14
CA ALA A 228 -5.19 8.45 -27.72
C ALA A 228 -3.93 9.11 -27.12
N ASN A 229 -3.17 8.41 -26.28
CA ASN A 229 -2.02 8.93 -25.52
C ASN A 229 -2.39 10.14 -24.64
N LEU A 230 -3.55 10.08 -23.99
CA LEU A 230 -4.02 11.09 -23.04
C LEU A 230 -4.00 10.56 -21.61
N THR A 231 -3.17 9.55 -21.31
CA THR A 231 -3.10 8.91 -19.99
C THR A 231 -2.74 9.93 -18.90
N ASP A 232 -1.85 10.87 -19.20
CA ASP A 232 -1.42 11.94 -18.27
C ASP A 232 -2.56 12.89 -17.86
N LEU A 233 -3.70 12.86 -18.55
CA LEU A 233 -4.89 13.64 -18.21
C LEU A 233 -5.92 12.85 -17.41
N LEU A 234 -5.76 11.53 -17.28
CA LEU A 234 -6.70 10.67 -16.58
C LEU A 234 -6.44 10.65 -15.07
N SER A 235 -7.50 10.53 -14.28
CA SER A 235 -7.40 10.31 -12.85
C SER A 235 -7.14 8.83 -12.54
N PRO A 236 -6.04 8.48 -11.84
CA PRO A 236 -5.80 7.13 -11.34
C PRO A 236 -6.89 6.65 -10.38
N GLN A 237 -7.43 7.55 -9.54
CA GLN A 237 -8.53 7.24 -8.61
C GLN A 237 -9.78 6.79 -9.36
N MET A 238 -10.18 7.50 -10.42
CA MET A 238 -11.30 7.06 -11.28
C MET A 238 -11.01 5.68 -11.89
N GLY A 239 -9.76 5.40 -12.27
CA GLY A 239 -9.32 4.08 -12.70
C GLY A 239 -9.53 3.00 -11.64
N LYS A 240 -9.17 3.29 -10.37
CA LYS A 240 -9.40 2.39 -9.21
C LYS A 240 -10.88 2.11 -9.03
N ASP A 241 -11.73 3.14 -9.09
CA ASP A 241 -13.18 3.00 -8.93
C ASP A 241 -13.80 2.13 -10.03
N ILE A 242 -13.38 2.36 -11.29
CA ILE A 242 -13.85 1.57 -12.44
C ILE A 242 -13.45 0.11 -12.26
N VAL A 243 -12.19 -0.16 -11.96
CA VAL A 243 -11.69 -1.54 -11.79
C VAL A 243 -12.36 -2.24 -10.61
N TRP A 244 -12.52 -1.55 -9.48
CA TRP A 244 -13.26 -2.03 -8.31
C TRP A 244 -14.71 -2.39 -8.67
N PHE A 245 -15.40 -1.49 -9.39
CA PHE A 245 -16.77 -1.72 -9.83
C PHE A 245 -16.88 -2.92 -10.77
N LEU A 246 -15.99 -3.02 -11.76
CA LEU A 246 -15.96 -4.14 -12.70
C LEU A 246 -15.65 -5.47 -12.00
N LYS A 247 -14.81 -5.46 -10.96
CA LYS A 247 -14.54 -6.64 -10.11
C LYS A 247 -15.81 -7.07 -9.37
N ARG A 248 -16.56 -6.12 -8.79
CA ARG A 248 -17.82 -6.38 -8.10
C ARG A 248 -18.92 -6.86 -9.06
N TRP A 249 -18.99 -6.28 -10.26
CA TRP A 249 -19.85 -6.76 -11.36
C TRP A 249 -19.50 -8.20 -11.67
N ALA A 250 -18.24 -8.51 -11.99
CA ALA A 250 -17.81 -9.83 -12.41
C ALA A 250 -18.15 -10.93 -11.40
N LYS A 251 -18.17 -10.62 -10.10
CA LYS A 251 -18.56 -11.56 -9.05
C LYS A 251 -20.07 -11.78 -8.93
N THR A 252 -20.90 -10.79 -9.30
CA THR A 252 -22.34 -10.77 -8.98
C THR A 252 -23.23 -11.00 -10.21
N TYR A 253 -22.89 -10.37 -11.34
CA TYR A 253 -23.71 -10.29 -12.54
C TYR A 253 -23.08 -11.00 -13.75
N LEU A 254 -22.08 -11.86 -13.58
CA LEU A 254 -21.42 -12.56 -14.69
C LEU A 254 -21.57 -14.07 -14.50
N LEU A 255 -22.19 -14.74 -15.48
CA LEU A 255 -22.55 -16.15 -15.43
C LEU A 255 -23.49 -16.46 -14.25
N VAL A 256 -24.63 -15.76 -14.21
CA VAL A 256 -25.64 -15.91 -13.16
C VAL A 256 -26.14 -17.36 -13.10
N ASP A 257 -25.94 -18.05 -11.97
CA ASP A 257 -26.49 -19.39 -11.74
C ASP A 257 -27.97 -19.28 -11.33
N GLU A 258 -28.87 -19.66 -12.24
CA GLU A 258 -30.31 -19.66 -12.01
C GLU A 258 -30.73 -20.45 -10.76
N LYS A 259 -29.94 -21.43 -10.31
CA LYS A 259 -30.25 -22.25 -9.12
C LYS A 259 -30.17 -21.47 -7.82
N LEU A 260 -29.45 -20.35 -7.79
CA LEU A 260 -29.29 -19.50 -6.62
C LEU A 260 -30.47 -18.54 -6.43
N TYR A 261 -31.38 -18.46 -7.41
CA TYR A 261 -32.51 -17.53 -7.41
C TYR A 261 -33.83 -18.27 -7.59
N ASN A 262 -34.88 -17.78 -6.93
CA ASN A 262 -36.24 -18.30 -7.16
C ASN A 262 -36.74 -17.95 -8.57
N GLN A 263 -36.37 -16.78 -9.07
CA GLN A 263 -36.71 -16.27 -10.40
C GLN A 263 -35.62 -15.29 -10.83
N VAL A 264 -35.17 -15.40 -12.07
CA VAL A 264 -34.25 -14.44 -12.71
C VAL A 264 -35.03 -13.65 -13.76
N SER A 265 -34.81 -12.34 -13.84
CA SER A 265 -35.45 -11.50 -14.86
C SER A 265 -34.97 -11.91 -16.26
N LEU A 266 -35.86 -11.81 -17.26
CA LEU A 266 -35.49 -12.15 -18.63
C LEU A 266 -34.32 -11.28 -19.16
N PRO A 267 -34.27 -9.95 -18.92
CA PRO A 267 -33.12 -9.13 -19.31
C PRO A 267 -31.79 -9.59 -18.70
N PHE A 268 -31.75 -9.91 -17.40
CA PHE A 268 -30.53 -10.40 -16.76
C PHE A 268 -30.13 -11.76 -17.29
N ASN A 269 -31.08 -12.69 -17.46
CA ASN A 269 -30.74 -14.01 -17.98
C ASN A 269 -30.17 -13.93 -19.40
N THR A 270 -30.73 -13.06 -20.28
CA THR A 270 -30.22 -12.92 -21.65
C THR A 270 -28.90 -12.17 -21.76
N ALA A 271 -28.62 -11.23 -20.84
CA ALA A 271 -27.39 -10.44 -20.85
C ALA A 271 -26.22 -11.14 -20.12
N PHE A 272 -26.53 -11.87 -19.04
CA PHE A 272 -25.55 -12.28 -18.03
C PHE A 272 -25.55 -13.79 -17.73
N GLY A 273 -26.44 -14.56 -18.36
CA GLY A 273 -26.51 -16.01 -18.20
C GLY A 273 -25.26 -16.73 -18.73
N ALA A 274 -25.00 -17.93 -18.20
CA ALA A 274 -23.76 -18.69 -18.45
C ALA A 274 -23.48 -18.98 -19.94
N ASP A 275 -24.52 -19.26 -20.72
CA ASP A 275 -24.42 -19.64 -22.14
C ASP A 275 -24.77 -18.49 -23.09
N THR A 276 -24.63 -17.23 -22.64
CA THR A 276 -25.01 -16.06 -23.44
C THR A 276 -23.82 -15.39 -24.13
N GLU A 277 -24.04 -14.87 -25.33
CA GLU A 277 -23.05 -14.02 -26.01
C GLU A 277 -22.74 -12.75 -25.21
N GLY A 278 -23.71 -12.25 -24.43
CA GLY A 278 -23.52 -11.10 -23.54
C GLY A 278 -22.46 -11.35 -22.48
N ALA A 279 -22.53 -12.48 -21.78
CA ALA A 279 -21.52 -12.85 -20.79
C ALA A 279 -20.13 -13.06 -21.42
N GLN A 280 -20.06 -13.71 -22.59
CA GLN A 280 -18.80 -13.89 -23.31
C GLN A 280 -18.19 -12.55 -23.73
N TRP A 281 -19.01 -11.63 -24.23
CA TRP A 281 -18.57 -10.30 -24.62
C TRP A 281 -18.05 -9.50 -23.42
N ILE A 282 -18.74 -9.55 -22.27
CA ILE A 282 -18.29 -8.88 -21.03
C ILE A 282 -16.94 -9.44 -20.59
N VAL A 283 -16.75 -10.76 -20.57
CA VAL A 283 -15.45 -11.37 -20.24
C VAL A 283 -14.34 -10.85 -21.15
N GLY A 284 -14.59 -10.78 -22.46
CA GLY A 284 -13.64 -10.22 -23.43
C GLY A 284 -13.33 -8.74 -23.16
N TYR A 285 -14.35 -7.93 -22.89
CA TYR A 285 -14.20 -6.51 -22.56
C TYR A 285 -13.39 -6.31 -21.27
N LEU A 286 -13.69 -7.06 -20.20
CA LEU A 286 -12.96 -6.98 -18.93
C LEU A 286 -11.49 -7.37 -19.11
N LEU A 287 -11.21 -8.39 -19.92
CA LEU A 287 -9.85 -8.79 -20.24
C LEU A 287 -9.11 -7.70 -21.04
N GLU A 288 -9.77 -7.06 -22.01
CA GLU A 288 -9.19 -5.91 -22.73
C GLU A 288 -8.90 -4.73 -21.80
N LYS A 289 -9.80 -4.46 -20.85
CA LYS A 289 -9.60 -3.41 -19.84
C LYS A 289 -8.40 -3.70 -18.96
N VAL A 290 -8.25 -4.94 -18.48
CA VAL A 290 -7.07 -5.38 -17.73
C VAL A 290 -5.79 -5.16 -18.53
N ILE A 291 -5.75 -5.63 -19.78
CA ILE A 291 -4.55 -5.51 -20.63
C ILE A 291 -4.20 -4.05 -20.90
N SER A 292 -5.21 -3.21 -21.16
CA SER A 292 -5.02 -1.76 -21.34
C SER A 292 -4.40 -1.14 -20.10
N ASN A 293 -4.95 -1.42 -18.92
CA ASN A 293 -4.48 -0.85 -17.67
C ASN A 293 -3.06 -1.30 -17.31
N LEU A 294 -2.78 -2.61 -17.35
CA LEU A 294 -1.44 -3.16 -17.10
C LEU A 294 -0.39 -2.65 -18.10
N SER A 295 -0.81 -2.12 -19.25
CA SER A 295 0.09 -1.56 -20.26
C SER A 295 0.51 -0.11 -20.01
N VAL A 296 -0.27 0.66 -19.23
CA VAL A 296 -0.06 2.11 -19.10
C VAL A 296 0.03 2.62 -17.66
N TRP A 297 -0.54 1.89 -16.69
CA TRP A 297 -0.62 2.31 -15.29
C TRP A 297 0.47 1.69 -14.41
N SER A 298 1.67 1.44 -14.96
CA SER A 298 2.78 0.88 -14.18
C SER A 298 3.34 1.84 -13.13
N SER A 299 3.10 3.15 -13.25
CA SER A 299 3.46 4.15 -12.25
C SER A 299 2.49 4.20 -11.06
N GLU A 300 1.30 3.61 -11.19
CA GLU A 300 0.23 3.64 -10.20
C GLU A 300 0.09 2.25 -9.55
N PRO A 301 0.78 1.99 -8.42
CA PRO A 301 0.86 0.65 -7.83
C PRO A 301 -0.52 0.11 -7.41
N ASP A 302 -1.35 0.94 -6.77
CA ASP A 302 -2.69 0.55 -6.36
C ASP A 302 -3.58 0.16 -7.53
N LEU A 303 -3.59 0.98 -8.58
CA LEU A 303 -4.42 0.75 -9.76
C LEU A 303 -3.95 -0.50 -10.52
N SER A 304 -2.64 -0.70 -10.68
CA SER A 304 -2.10 -1.90 -11.31
C SER A 304 -2.38 -3.16 -10.48
N HIS A 305 -2.32 -3.07 -9.15
CA HIS A 305 -2.71 -4.14 -8.24
C HIS A 305 -4.20 -4.49 -8.33
N ASP A 306 -5.10 -3.49 -8.20
CA ASP A 306 -6.54 -3.68 -8.37
C ASP A 306 -6.88 -4.29 -9.75
N THR A 307 -6.14 -3.88 -10.79
CA THR A 307 -6.32 -4.36 -12.16
C THR A 307 -5.97 -5.85 -12.28
N VAL A 308 -4.85 -6.29 -11.68
CA VAL A 308 -4.49 -7.71 -11.73
C VAL A 308 -5.39 -8.56 -10.83
N GLU A 309 -5.94 -8.01 -9.75
CA GLU A 309 -6.96 -8.67 -8.93
C GLU A 309 -8.30 -8.85 -9.68
N LEU A 310 -8.66 -7.91 -10.56
CA LEU A 310 -9.76 -8.12 -11.51
C LEU A 310 -9.44 -9.29 -12.45
N LEU A 311 -8.21 -9.43 -12.94
CA LEU A 311 -7.81 -10.58 -13.76
C LEU A 311 -7.91 -11.90 -13.00
N VAL A 312 -7.45 -11.94 -11.75
CA VAL A 312 -7.61 -13.10 -10.86
C VAL A 312 -9.09 -13.43 -10.71
N THR A 313 -9.94 -12.43 -10.48
CA THR A 313 -11.40 -12.62 -10.40
C THR A 313 -11.94 -13.30 -11.67
N LEU A 314 -11.48 -12.93 -12.86
CA LEU A 314 -11.93 -13.58 -14.10
C LEU A 314 -11.56 -15.06 -14.21
N VAL A 315 -10.52 -15.53 -13.50
CA VAL A 315 -10.00 -16.90 -13.62
C VAL A 315 -10.09 -17.75 -12.34
N GLU A 316 -10.46 -17.16 -11.20
CA GLU A 316 -10.59 -17.87 -9.92
C GLU A 316 -11.70 -18.94 -9.95
N ARG A 317 -12.78 -18.67 -10.70
CA ARG A 317 -13.89 -19.60 -10.92
C ARG A 317 -13.75 -20.26 -12.27
N ARG A 318 -13.87 -21.59 -12.27
CA ARG A 318 -13.73 -22.43 -13.46
C ARG A 318 -14.64 -22.02 -14.61
N GLU A 319 -15.87 -21.61 -14.31
CA GLU A 319 -16.88 -21.21 -15.31
C GLU A 319 -16.42 -19.98 -16.11
N ARG A 320 -15.94 -18.93 -15.43
CA ARG A 320 -15.38 -17.74 -16.08
C ARG A 320 -14.06 -18.06 -16.78
N ALA A 321 -13.19 -18.83 -16.12
CA ALA A 321 -11.90 -19.23 -16.67
C ALA A 321 -12.06 -19.96 -18.02
N ASN A 322 -13.07 -20.82 -18.17
CA ASN A 322 -13.37 -21.54 -19.42
C ASN A 322 -13.68 -20.61 -20.59
N ILE A 323 -14.22 -19.41 -20.33
CA ILE A 323 -14.50 -18.39 -21.35
C ILE A 323 -13.23 -17.56 -21.61
N VAL A 324 -12.55 -17.11 -20.55
CA VAL A 324 -11.32 -16.30 -20.65
C VAL A 324 -10.26 -16.95 -21.52
N ILE A 325 -10.02 -18.27 -21.35
CA ILE A 325 -8.99 -18.98 -22.13
C ILE A 325 -9.31 -19.08 -23.63
N GLN A 326 -10.54 -18.79 -24.06
CA GLN A 326 -10.92 -18.78 -25.47
C GLN A 326 -10.58 -17.44 -26.13
N CYS A 327 -10.32 -16.39 -25.34
CA CYS A 327 -9.99 -15.07 -25.85
C CYS A 327 -8.54 -15.03 -26.35
N GLU A 328 -8.31 -14.58 -27.58
CA GLU A 328 -6.94 -14.42 -28.14
C GLU A 328 -6.06 -13.48 -27.29
N ASN A 329 -6.68 -12.44 -26.73
CA ASN A 329 -6.03 -11.48 -25.83
C ASN A 329 -5.39 -12.14 -24.60
N TRP A 330 -5.95 -13.24 -24.10
CA TRP A 330 -5.39 -14.00 -22.97
C TRP A 330 -4.06 -14.66 -23.33
N TRP A 331 -4.00 -15.27 -24.51
CA TRP A 331 -2.79 -15.92 -25.02
C TRP A 331 -1.71 -14.89 -25.37
N ASN A 332 -2.10 -13.74 -25.89
CA ASN A 332 -1.19 -12.63 -26.16
C ASN A 332 -0.60 -12.07 -24.86
N LEU A 333 -1.43 -11.88 -23.82
CA LEU A 333 -0.98 -11.49 -22.48
C LEU A 333 0.03 -12.50 -21.91
N ALA A 334 -0.28 -13.80 -21.98
CA ALA A 334 0.60 -14.86 -21.52
C ALA A 334 1.97 -14.82 -22.21
N LYS A 335 1.99 -14.68 -23.54
CA LYS A 335 3.22 -14.58 -24.34
C LYS A 335 4.04 -13.33 -24.02
N GLN A 336 3.37 -12.17 -23.90
CA GLN A 336 4.02 -10.90 -23.61
C GLN A 336 4.64 -10.85 -22.21
N PHE A 337 3.94 -11.44 -21.23
CA PHE A 337 4.46 -11.59 -19.88
C PHE A 337 5.63 -12.58 -19.86
N ALA A 338 5.47 -13.73 -20.52
CA ALA A 338 6.52 -14.73 -20.64
C ALA A 338 7.77 -14.21 -21.37
N SER A 339 7.65 -13.26 -22.31
CA SER A 339 8.80 -12.66 -23.00
C SER A 339 9.50 -11.55 -22.22
N ARG A 340 8.96 -11.08 -21.08
CA ARG A 340 9.46 -9.89 -20.34
C ARG A 340 9.68 -8.68 -21.25
N SER A 341 8.79 -8.49 -22.21
CA SER A 341 8.85 -7.31 -23.07
C SER A 341 8.07 -6.14 -22.45
N PRO A 342 8.46 -4.88 -22.73
CA PRO A 342 7.61 -3.72 -22.45
C PRO A 342 6.18 -3.92 -23.02
N PRO A 343 5.15 -3.39 -22.35
CA PRO A 343 5.20 -2.60 -21.10
C PRO A 343 5.17 -3.44 -19.81
N LEU A 344 4.83 -4.74 -19.87
CA LEU A 344 4.57 -5.58 -18.68
C LEU A 344 5.78 -5.81 -17.77
N GLN A 345 6.97 -6.00 -18.38
CA GLN A 345 8.02 -5.02 -18.15
C GLN A 345 8.18 -4.38 -16.75
N PHE A 346 7.51 -3.25 -16.66
CA PHE A 346 7.68 -2.21 -15.66
C PHE A 346 6.73 -2.36 -14.47
N LEU A 347 5.89 -3.40 -14.47
CA LEU A 347 5.00 -3.70 -13.36
C LEU A 347 5.82 -4.08 -12.13
N SER A 348 5.33 -3.72 -10.95
CA SER A 348 5.95 -4.07 -9.67
C SER A 348 5.97 -5.60 -9.45
N SER A 349 6.87 -6.07 -8.59
CA SER A 349 7.02 -7.50 -8.29
C SER A 349 5.73 -8.15 -7.80
N SER A 350 4.97 -7.47 -6.93
CA SER A 350 3.65 -7.93 -6.45
C SER A 350 2.66 -8.12 -7.61
N VAL A 351 2.58 -7.16 -8.54
CA VAL A 351 1.69 -7.28 -9.70
C VAL A 351 2.12 -8.41 -10.62
N GLN A 352 3.43 -8.61 -10.84
CA GLN A 352 3.95 -9.72 -11.64
C GLN A 352 3.64 -11.08 -11.00
N ARG A 353 3.77 -11.19 -9.68
CA ARG A 353 3.39 -12.38 -8.90
C ARG A 353 1.91 -12.71 -9.09
N THR A 354 1.03 -11.75 -8.90
CA THR A 354 -0.43 -11.92 -9.03
C THR A 354 -0.84 -12.21 -10.48
N LEU A 355 -0.13 -11.64 -11.47
CA LEU A 355 -0.33 -11.97 -12.88
C LEU A 355 0.06 -13.43 -13.18
N MET A 356 1.18 -13.92 -12.63
CA MET A 356 1.56 -15.32 -12.74
C MET A 356 0.51 -16.24 -12.08
N LYS A 357 0.01 -15.87 -10.90
CA LYS A 357 -1.09 -16.58 -10.23
C LYS A 357 -2.32 -16.69 -11.14
N ALA A 358 -2.75 -15.58 -11.75
CA ALA A 358 -3.87 -15.59 -12.69
C ALA A 358 -3.64 -16.51 -13.90
N LEU A 359 -2.45 -16.44 -14.53
CA LEU A 359 -2.11 -17.31 -15.67
C LEU A 359 -2.14 -18.80 -15.29
N VAL A 360 -1.61 -19.15 -14.12
CA VAL A 360 -1.62 -20.53 -13.63
C VAL A 360 -3.05 -20.99 -13.34
N LEU A 361 -3.90 -20.16 -12.72
CA LEU A 361 -5.32 -20.43 -12.50
C LEU A 361 -6.06 -20.69 -13.82
N GLY A 362 -5.82 -19.87 -14.84
CA GLY A 362 -6.39 -20.08 -16.18
C GLY A 362 -5.92 -21.37 -16.84
N GLY A 363 -4.70 -21.84 -16.55
CA GLY A 363 -4.17 -23.15 -16.97
C GLY A 363 -4.98 -24.37 -16.50
N PHE A 364 -5.88 -24.17 -15.54
CA PHE A 364 -6.77 -25.20 -15.00
C PHE A 364 -8.19 -25.17 -15.56
N ALA A 365 -8.50 -24.20 -16.43
CA ALA A 365 -9.72 -24.21 -17.20
C ALA A 365 -9.84 -25.48 -18.08
N HIS A 366 -11.06 -25.72 -18.56
CA HIS A 366 -11.37 -26.87 -19.41
C HIS A 366 -10.72 -26.71 -20.80
N MET A 367 -9.64 -27.45 -21.02
CA MET A 367 -8.91 -27.53 -22.29
C MET A 367 -8.76 -28.99 -22.70
N ASP A 368 -8.74 -29.25 -24.00
CA ASP A 368 -8.29 -30.53 -24.54
C ASP A 368 -6.78 -30.73 -24.27
N THR A 369 -6.30 -31.95 -24.44
CA THR A 369 -4.92 -32.33 -24.11
C THR A 369 -3.87 -31.56 -24.91
N GLU A 370 -4.13 -31.25 -26.19
CA GLU A 370 -3.19 -30.56 -27.07
C GLU A 370 -3.08 -29.08 -26.68
N THR A 371 -4.23 -28.40 -26.56
CA THR A 371 -4.30 -27.01 -26.09
C THR A 371 -3.69 -26.85 -24.70
N LYS A 372 -3.91 -27.82 -23.81
CA LYS A 372 -3.32 -27.80 -22.47
C LYS A 372 -1.81 -27.93 -22.49
N GLN A 373 -1.25 -28.80 -23.35
CA GLN A 373 0.21 -28.91 -23.51
C GLN A 373 0.80 -27.62 -24.08
N GLN A 374 0.15 -27.04 -25.09
CA GLN A 374 0.53 -25.75 -25.64
C GLN A 374 0.50 -24.65 -24.57
N TYR A 375 -0.55 -24.58 -23.76
CA TYR A 375 -0.69 -23.58 -22.71
C TYR A 375 0.48 -23.59 -21.72
N TRP A 376 0.84 -24.77 -21.18
CA TRP A 376 1.96 -24.89 -20.25
C TRP A 376 3.32 -24.62 -20.91
N THR A 377 3.44 -24.93 -22.21
CA THR A 377 4.61 -24.60 -23.02
C THR A 377 4.77 -23.10 -23.23
N GLU A 378 3.67 -22.34 -23.30
CA GLU A 378 3.71 -20.88 -23.47
C GLU A 378 3.91 -20.15 -22.13
N VAL A 379 3.35 -20.67 -21.02
CA VAL A 379 3.37 -19.99 -19.71
C VAL A 379 4.59 -20.38 -18.86
N LEU A 380 4.83 -21.69 -18.64
CA LEU A 380 5.82 -22.15 -17.66
C LEU A 380 7.17 -22.50 -18.27
N GLN A 381 7.20 -22.98 -19.52
CA GLN A 381 8.46 -23.36 -20.16
C GLN A 381 9.44 -22.18 -20.34
N PRO A 382 9.00 -20.96 -20.71
CA PRO A 382 9.91 -19.82 -20.83
C PRO A 382 10.54 -19.45 -19.48
N LEU A 383 9.76 -19.50 -18.40
CA LEU A 383 10.27 -19.29 -17.03
C LEU A 383 11.35 -20.31 -16.69
N GLN A 384 11.07 -21.60 -16.92
CA GLN A 384 12.04 -22.68 -16.67
C GLN A 384 13.30 -22.51 -17.51
N GLN A 385 13.17 -22.21 -18.80
CA GLN A 385 14.31 -22.05 -19.70
C GLN A 385 15.19 -20.86 -19.30
N ARG A 386 14.60 -19.70 -18.98
CA ARG A 386 15.36 -18.53 -18.52
C ARG A 386 16.10 -18.82 -17.22
N PHE A 387 15.40 -19.40 -16.24
CA PHE A 387 16.01 -19.75 -14.97
C PHE A 387 17.19 -20.71 -15.15
N LEU A 388 17.00 -21.81 -15.90
CA LEU A 388 18.06 -22.77 -16.18
C LEU A 388 19.21 -22.14 -16.97
N ASN A 389 18.93 -21.23 -17.91
CA ASN A 389 19.96 -20.52 -18.67
C ASN A 389 20.79 -19.58 -17.81
N VAL A 390 20.21 -19.00 -16.74
CA VAL A 390 20.95 -18.16 -15.80
C VAL A 390 21.84 -19.02 -14.90
N ILE A 391 21.28 -20.03 -14.23
CA ILE A 391 22.02 -20.79 -13.21
C ILE A 391 23.10 -21.72 -13.80
N ASN A 392 22.97 -22.12 -15.08
CA ASN A 392 23.92 -23.00 -15.75
C ASN A 392 25.02 -22.24 -16.52
N GLN A 393 25.08 -20.91 -16.42
CA GLN A 393 26.19 -20.15 -16.96
C GLN A 393 27.49 -20.49 -16.23
N GLU A 394 28.56 -20.79 -16.97
CA GLU A 394 29.86 -21.19 -16.40
C GLU A 394 30.45 -20.13 -15.46
N ASN A 395 30.14 -18.85 -15.73
CA ASN A 395 30.55 -17.69 -14.95
C ASN A 395 29.50 -17.24 -13.92
N PHE A 396 28.45 -18.02 -13.63
CA PHE A 396 27.36 -17.62 -12.73
C PHE A 396 27.85 -17.05 -11.39
N GLN A 397 28.87 -17.64 -10.77
CA GLN A 397 29.43 -17.14 -9.50
C GLN A 397 30.01 -15.72 -9.59
N GLN A 398 30.44 -15.30 -10.77
CA GLN A 398 31.00 -13.98 -11.03
C GLN A 398 29.90 -12.96 -11.38
N ILE A 399 28.89 -13.39 -12.14
CA ILE A 399 27.81 -12.53 -12.65
C ILE A 399 26.58 -12.49 -11.76
N CYS A 400 26.47 -13.34 -10.73
CA CYS A 400 25.30 -13.42 -9.86
C CYS A 400 25.01 -12.12 -9.07
N GLN A 401 25.94 -11.17 -9.08
CA GLN A 401 25.79 -9.85 -8.47
C GLN A 401 25.52 -8.75 -9.51
N GLU A 402 25.51 -9.09 -10.80
CA GLU A 402 25.08 -8.15 -11.82
C GLU A 402 23.57 -7.94 -11.70
N GLU A 403 23.14 -6.69 -11.80
CA GLU A 403 21.74 -6.30 -11.59
C GLU A 403 20.80 -7.07 -12.52
N GLU A 404 21.19 -7.30 -13.77
CA GLU A 404 20.41 -8.06 -14.74
C GLU A 404 20.15 -9.51 -14.27
N VAL A 405 21.15 -10.16 -13.68
CA VAL A 405 21.03 -11.53 -13.17
C VAL A 405 20.21 -11.56 -11.88
N LYS A 406 20.39 -10.58 -11.00
CA LYS A 406 19.61 -10.42 -9.76
C LYS A 406 18.12 -10.23 -10.08
N GLN A 407 17.80 -9.33 -11.01
CA GLN A 407 16.43 -9.10 -11.48
C GLN A 407 15.81 -10.34 -12.14
N GLU A 408 16.58 -11.14 -12.88
CA GLU A 408 16.07 -12.40 -13.44
C GLU A 408 15.74 -13.43 -12.35
N ILE A 409 16.56 -13.54 -11.30
CA ILE A 409 16.32 -14.41 -10.16
C ILE A 409 15.11 -13.95 -9.35
N ILE A 410 15.02 -12.65 -8.99
CA ILE A 410 13.90 -12.08 -8.24
C ILE A 410 12.59 -12.32 -8.98
N ALA A 411 12.50 -11.94 -10.25
CA ALA A 411 11.27 -12.15 -10.99
C ALA A 411 10.98 -13.65 -11.28
N THR A 412 11.97 -14.55 -11.16
CA THR A 412 11.71 -15.99 -11.14
C THR A 412 11.10 -16.43 -9.80
N LEU A 413 11.64 -15.94 -8.67
CA LEU A 413 11.11 -16.20 -7.33
C LEU A 413 9.67 -15.70 -7.20
N GLU A 414 9.39 -14.49 -7.67
CA GLU A 414 8.05 -13.90 -7.69
C GLU A 414 7.07 -14.76 -8.50
N ALA A 415 7.49 -15.23 -9.68
CA ALA A 415 6.69 -16.14 -10.47
C ALA A 415 6.42 -17.47 -9.74
N LEU A 416 7.42 -18.03 -9.04
CA LEU A 416 7.23 -19.25 -8.24
C LEU A 416 6.27 -19.02 -7.07
N CYS A 417 6.31 -17.85 -6.41
CA CYS A 417 5.33 -17.47 -5.39
C CYS A 417 3.92 -17.42 -5.99
N GLY A 418 3.74 -16.78 -7.15
CA GLY A 418 2.46 -16.74 -7.84
C GLY A 418 1.94 -18.13 -8.24
N ILE A 419 2.81 -19.02 -8.71
CA ILE A 419 2.44 -20.42 -9.01
C ILE A 419 2.02 -21.16 -7.72
N ALA A 420 2.75 -20.96 -6.61
CA ALA A 420 2.44 -21.58 -5.33
C ALA A 420 1.06 -21.10 -4.81
N GLU A 421 0.78 -19.80 -4.89
CA GLU A 421 -0.52 -19.21 -4.53
C GLU A 421 -1.67 -19.82 -5.34
N ALA A 422 -1.48 -19.98 -6.65
CA ALA A 422 -2.48 -20.54 -7.57
C ALA A 422 -2.73 -22.05 -7.41
N THR A 423 -1.98 -22.75 -6.54
CA THR A 423 -2.14 -24.20 -6.35
C THR A 423 -3.49 -24.53 -5.68
N GLN A 424 -4.29 -25.37 -6.34
CA GLN A 424 -5.61 -25.88 -5.89
C GLN A 424 -5.59 -27.40 -5.68
N ILE A 425 -6.60 -27.93 -4.97
CA ILE A 425 -6.78 -29.35 -4.61
C ILE A 425 -6.60 -30.28 -5.83
N ASP A 426 -7.13 -29.86 -6.96
CA ASP A 426 -7.20 -30.63 -8.21
C ASP A 426 -5.81 -30.86 -8.87
N ASN A 427 -4.77 -30.15 -8.42
CA ASN A 427 -3.54 -29.94 -9.19
C ASN A 427 -2.24 -30.35 -8.49
N VAL A 428 -2.31 -30.88 -7.26
CA VAL A 428 -1.15 -31.26 -6.43
C VAL A 428 -0.19 -32.21 -7.14
N SER A 429 -0.71 -33.13 -7.97
CA SER A 429 0.11 -34.11 -8.70
C SER A 429 1.00 -33.51 -9.80
N LYS A 430 0.67 -32.30 -10.30
CA LYS A 430 1.46 -31.58 -11.33
C LYS A 430 2.47 -30.60 -10.74
N SER A 431 2.35 -30.29 -9.45
CA SER A 431 3.28 -29.43 -8.70
C SER A 431 4.65 -30.09 -8.44
N MET A 432 4.85 -31.37 -8.77
CA MET A 432 6.13 -32.06 -8.57
C MET A 432 7.31 -31.38 -9.31
N LYS A 433 7.11 -30.97 -10.58
CA LYS A 433 8.14 -30.24 -11.33
C LYS A 433 8.41 -28.84 -10.77
N LEU A 434 7.39 -28.23 -10.17
CA LEU A 434 7.52 -26.96 -9.47
C LEU A 434 8.38 -27.15 -8.22
N TYR A 435 8.13 -28.21 -7.43
CA TYR A 435 8.91 -28.53 -6.26
C TYR A 435 10.38 -28.82 -6.60
N GLU A 436 10.64 -29.58 -7.67
CA GLU A 436 11.99 -29.79 -8.19
C GLU A 436 12.69 -28.46 -8.57
N ALA A 437 11.97 -27.54 -9.23
CA ALA A 437 12.50 -26.23 -9.60
C ALA A 437 12.79 -25.36 -8.38
N CYS A 438 11.84 -25.27 -7.43
CA CYS A 438 12.03 -24.54 -6.17
C CYS A 438 13.20 -25.10 -5.37
N LEU A 439 13.31 -26.43 -5.24
CA LEU A 439 14.43 -27.07 -4.55
C LEU A 439 15.77 -26.76 -5.22
N THR A 440 15.83 -26.84 -6.55
CA THR A 440 17.05 -26.52 -7.32
C THR A 440 17.45 -25.06 -7.11
N LEU A 441 16.49 -24.14 -7.13
CA LEU A 441 16.73 -22.72 -6.89
C LEU A 441 17.29 -22.48 -5.48
N LEU A 442 16.65 -23.06 -4.47
CA LEU A 442 17.10 -22.99 -3.09
C LEU A 442 18.52 -23.57 -2.93
N GLN A 443 18.83 -24.69 -3.58
CA GLN A 443 20.18 -25.29 -3.59
C GLN A 443 21.22 -24.35 -4.18
N VAL A 444 20.90 -23.70 -5.30
CA VAL A 444 21.80 -22.72 -5.95
C VAL A 444 21.95 -21.48 -5.08
N TYR A 445 20.88 -20.94 -4.52
CA TYR A 445 20.92 -19.79 -3.62
C TYR A 445 21.80 -20.07 -2.40
N SER A 446 21.55 -21.20 -1.73
CA SER A 446 22.33 -21.66 -0.57
C SER A 446 23.82 -21.76 -0.90
N LYS A 447 24.18 -22.48 -1.97
CA LYS A 447 25.57 -22.70 -2.37
C LYS A 447 26.36 -21.41 -2.58
N ASN A 448 25.71 -20.33 -3.01
CA ASN A 448 26.37 -19.07 -3.33
C ASN A 448 26.31 -18.02 -2.20
N ASN A 449 25.50 -18.25 -1.17
CA ASN A 449 25.34 -17.33 -0.04
C ASN A 449 25.86 -17.89 1.30
N LEU A 450 25.97 -19.22 1.47
CA LEU A 450 26.48 -19.83 2.70
C LEU A 450 27.96 -19.49 2.96
N GLY A 451 28.28 -18.92 4.13
CA GLY A 451 29.65 -18.63 4.57
C GLY A 451 30.30 -17.38 3.96
N ARG A 452 29.54 -16.56 3.23
CA ARG A 452 30.04 -15.33 2.61
C ARG A 452 29.99 -14.17 3.61
N LYS A 453 31.16 -13.69 4.08
CA LYS A 453 31.27 -12.46 4.88
C LYS A 453 31.16 -11.25 3.96
N ARG A 454 30.12 -10.44 4.14
CA ARG A 454 29.90 -9.19 3.40
C ARG A 454 30.32 -8.00 4.28
N VAL A 455 30.84 -6.95 3.66
CA VAL A 455 31.39 -5.75 4.32
C VAL A 455 30.52 -4.52 4.04
N ASP A 456 29.53 -4.65 3.15
CA ASP A 456 28.72 -3.55 2.63
C ASP A 456 27.40 -3.39 3.40
N VAL A 457 26.94 -2.16 3.60
CA VAL A 457 25.83 -1.82 4.52
C VAL A 457 24.46 -2.19 3.94
N THR A 458 24.30 -2.18 2.61
CA THR A 458 23.06 -2.60 1.91
C THR A 458 22.96 -4.11 1.71
N ALA A 459 24.04 -4.85 1.99
CA ALA A 459 24.10 -6.28 1.73
C ALA A 459 23.21 -7.09 2.67
N GLU A 460 22.89 -6.56 3.86
CA GLU A 460 21.94 -7.14 4.82
C GLU A 460 20.49 -6.92 4.37
N GLU A 461 20.16 -5.75 3.82
CA GLU A 461 18.82 -5.42 3.31
C GLU A 461 18.46 -6.24 2.06
N ASP A 462 19.41 -6.39 1.13
CA ASP A 462 19.26 -7.27 -0.04
C ASP A 462 19.08 -8.74 0.37
N GLN A 463 19.87 -9.20 1.35
CA GLN A 463 19.77 -10.57 1.86
C GLN A 463 18.44 -10.77 2.59
N TYR A 464 17.92 -9.75 3.26
CA TYR A 464 16.61 -9.79 3.91
C TYR A 464 15.48 -9.94 2.90
N GLN A 465 15.47 -9.16 1.82
CA GLN A 465 14.45 -9.27 0.76
C GLN A 465 14.44 -10.66 0.12
N ASP A 466 15.61 -11.21 -0.18
CA ASP A 466 15.74 -12.58 -0.68
C ASP A 466 15.17 -13.62 0.31
N LEU A 467 15.48 -13.48 1.60
CA LEU A 467 15.02 -14.38 2.64
C LEU A 467 13.50 -14.26 2.87
N LEU A 468 12.94 -13.05 2.79
CA LEU A 468 11.50 -12.81 2.89
C LEU A 468 10.76 -13.54 1.76
N LEU A 469 11.24 -13.41 0.51
CA LEU A 469 10.67 -14.13 -0.64
C LEU A 469 10.78 -15.64 -0.51
N ILE A 470 11.91 -16.15 0.00
CA ILE A 470 12.06 -17.58 0.28
C ILE A 470 11.06 -18.01 1.36
N MET A 471 10.91 -17.24 2.44
CA MET A 471 9.96 -17.55 3.50
C MET A 471 8.51 -17.50 3.01
N GLU A 472 8.13 -16.52 2.20
CA GLU A 472 6.81 -16.45 1.55
C GLU A 472 6.55 -17.65 0.64
N LEU A 473 7.54 -18.06 -0.18
CA LEU A 473 7.45 -19.26 -1.00
C LEU A 473 7.20 -20.51 -0.15
N LEU A 474 8.01 -20.72 0.90
CA LEU A 474 7.89 -21.86 1.81
C LEU A 474 6.54 -21.86 2.54
N THR A 475 6.09 -20.68 2.94
CA THR A 475 4.80 -20.44 3.61
C THR A 475 3.63 -20.78 2.69
N ASN A 476 3.64 -20.27 1.46
CA ASN A 476 2.61 -20.57 0.47
C ASN A 476 2.56 -22.07 0.14
N LEU A 477 3.72 -22.74 0.09
CA LEU A 477 3.79 -24.19 -0.03
C LEU A 477 3.20 -24.90 1.21
N LEU A 478 3.57 -24.47 2.42
CA LEU A 478 3.11 -24.98 3.72
C LEU A 478 1.61 -24.78 3.99
N SER A 479 1.01 -23.73 3.42
CA SER A 479 -0.41 -23.37 3.62
C SER A 479 -1.38 -24.38 3.00
N LYS A 480 -0.92 -25.23 2.08
CA LYS A 480 -1.78 -26.12 1.30
C LYS A 480 -2.04 -27.43 2.06
N GLU A 481 -3.32 -27.81 2.15
CA GLU A 481 -3.85 -28.91 2.98
C GLU A 481 -3.37 -30.35 2.65
N PHE A 482 -2.42 -30.51 1.72
CA PHE A 482 -2.05 -31.81 1.13
C PHE A 482 -0.58 -32.20 1.29
N ILE A 483 0.17 -31.51 2.16
CA ILE A 483 1.56 -31.91 2.45
C ILE A 483 1.54 -33.10 3.40
N ASP A 484 1.86 -34.27 2.87
CA ASP A 484 2.10 -35.46 3.66
C ASP A 484 3.56 -35.48 4.15
N PHE A 485 3.74 -35.32 5.47
CA PHE A 485 5.04 -35.43 6.13
C PHE A 485 5.33 -36.87 6.60
N SER A 486 4.53 -37.88 6.26
CA SER A 486 4.77 -39.25 6.74
C SER A 486 6.03 -39.91 6.15
N ASP A 487 6.59 -39.38 5.05
CA ASP A 487 7.78 -39.92 4.34
C ASP A 487 9.12 -39.25 4.77
N THR A 488 9.16 -38.55 5.91
CA THR A 488 10.32 -37.74 6.35
C THR A 488 11.49 -38.52 6.94
N ASP A 489 11.35 -39.82 7.22
CA ASP A 489 12.38 -40.61 7.94
C ASP A 489 13.68 -40.85 7.14
N GLU A 490 13.69 -40.60 5.83
CA GLU A 490 14.88 -40.78 4.98
C GLU A 490 15.62 -39.46 4.62
N VAL A 491 15.06 -38.29 4.90
CA VAL A 491 15.71 -36.99 4.60
C VAL A 491 16.96 -36.78 5.48
N PHE A 492 17.00 -37.42 6.65
CA PHE A 492 18.06 -37.28 7.65
C PHE A 492 19.24 -38.24 7.49
N ARG A 493 19.22 -39.16 6.52
CA ARG A 493 20.38 -40.01 6.25
C ARG A 493 21.24 -39.37 5.18
N VAL A 494 22.45 -38.97 5.58
CA VAL A 494 23.58 -38.72 4.67
C VAL A 494 23.56 -39.79 3.59
N GLN A 495 23.32 -39.39 2.34
CA GLN A 495 23.21 -40.31 1.21
C GLN A 495 24.49 -41.16 1.13
N GLU A 496 24.36 -42.47 1.35
CA GLU A 496 25.33 -43.40 0.80
C GLU A 496 25.21 -43.35 -0.74
N PRO A 497 26.33 -43.31 -1.48
CA PRO A 497 26.30 -43.19 -2.93
C PRO A 497 25.77 -44.48 -3.56
N GLY A 498 24.47 -44.52 -3.88
CA GLY A 498 23.90 -45.66 -4.60
C GLY A 498 22.38 -45.76 -4.76
N GLN A 499 21.56 -44.97 -4.05
CA GLN A 499 20.10 -45.16 -4.05
C GLN A 499 19.25 -43.93 -4.42
N ALA A 500 19.82 -42.88 -5.03
CA ALA A 500 19.14 -41.61 -5.28
C ALA A 500 18.36 -41.49 -6.61
N ALA A 501 18.25 -42.53 -7.44
CA ALA A 501 17.83 -42.35 -8.83
C ALA A 501 16.31 -42.33 -9.10
N ASN A 502 15.43 -42.50 -8.10
CA ASN A 502 13.99 -42.65 -8.36
C ASN A 502 13.04 -42.01 -7.32
N ARG A 503 13.52 -41.14 -6.42
CA ARG A 503 12.65 -40.43 -5.46
C ARG A 503 12.16 -39.11 -6.08
N THR A 504 10.86 -38.92 -6.14
CA THR A 504 10.20 -37.68 -6.59
C THR A 504 10.27 -36.62 -5.48
N VAL A 505 10.60 -35.38 -5.83
CA VAL A 505 10.67 -34.25 -4.87
C VAL A 505 9.27 -33.84 -4.45
N SER A 506 9.00 -33.87 -3.15
CA SER A 506 7.74 -33.45 -2.52
C SER A 506 7.80 -32.00 -2.03
N ALA A 507 6.63 -31.41 -1.73
CA ALA A 507 6.55 -30.11 -1.06
C ALA A 507 7.30 -30.10 0.29
N ALA A 508 7.24 -31.20 1.03
CA ALA A 508 7.96 -31.37 2.30
C ALA A 508 9.48 -31.28 2.10
N ASP A 509 10.03 -31.86 1.02
CA ASP A 509 11.46 -31.79 0.72
C ASP A 509 11.91 -30.35 0.42
N VAL A 510 11.10 -29.58 -0.33
CA VAL A 510 11.35 -28.16 -0.62
C VAL A 510 11.32 -27.33 0.67
N VAL A 511 10.29 -27.54 1.49
CA VAL A 511 10.11 -26.81 2.75
C VAL A 511 11.27 -27.11 3.71
N LEU A 512 11.57 -28.38 3.96
CA LEU A 512 12.66 -28.79 4.86
C LEU A 512 14.01 -28.28 4.39
N TYR A 513 14.29 -28.34 3.07
CA TYR A 513 15.53 -27.81 2.54
C TYR A 513 15.58 -26.28 2.62
N GLY A 514 14.50 -25.59 2.26
CA GLY A 514 14.41 -24.13 2.32
C GLY A 514 14.60 -23.59 3.73
N VAL A 515 13.95 -24.19 4.73
CA VAL A 515 14.14 -23.80 6.12
C VAL A 515 15.59 -24.02 6.57
N ASN A 516 16.24 -25.13 6.17
CA ASN A 516 17.67 -25.35 6.46
C ASN A 516 18.64 -24.36 5.79
N ILE A 517 18.19 -23.60 4.78
CA ILE A 517 18.98 -22.49 4.20
C ILE A 517 18.76 -21.21 4.98
N VAL A 518 17.49 -20.93 5.28
CA VAL A 518 17.11 -19.73 6.02
C VAL A 518 17.77 -19.78 7.41
N LEU A 519 17.74 -20.92 8.10
CA LEU A 519 18.24 -21.09 9.46
C LEU A 519 19.70 -20.64 9.70
N PRO A 520 20.72 -21.05 8.93
CA PRO A 520 22.09 -20.53 9.09
C PRO A 520 22.27 -19.06 8.70
N LEU A 521 21.33 -18.50 7.94
CA LEU A 521 21.34 -17.11 7.47
C LEU A 521 20.51 -16.18 8.36
N MET A 522 19.65 -16.74 9.23
CA MET A 522 18.95 -16.03 10.30
C MET A 522 19.94 -15.76 11.43
N SER A 523 20.63 -14.63 11.36
CA SER A 523 21.37 -14.11 12.52
C SER A 523 20.39 -13.71 13.65
N GLN A 524 20.92 -13.57 14.87
CA GLN A 524 20.20 -13.01 16.02
C GLN A 524 19.55 -11.64 15.69
N ASP A 525 20.19 -10.88 14.80
CA ASP A 525 19.74 -9.57 14.32
C ASP A 525 18.53 -9.67 13.35
N LEU A 526 18.46 -10.72 12.53
CA LEU A 526 17.35 -10.93 11.60
C LEU A 526 16.08 -11.41 12.32
N LEU A 527 16.23 -12.26 13.35
CA LEU A 527 15.10 -12.68 14.18
C LEU A 527 14.53 -11.50 14.98
N LYS A 528 15.41 -10.60 15.45
CA LYS A 528 15.00 -9.32 16.04
C LYS A 528 14.24 -8.45 15.03
N LEU A 529 14.70 -8.37 13.78
CA LEU A 529 14.02 -7.62 12.71
C LEU A 529 12.63 -8.18 12.35
N VAL A 530 12.45 -9.51 12.31
CA VAL A 530 11.14 -10.15 12.07
C VAL A 530 10.18 -9.90 13.23
N PHE A 531 10.70 -9.91 14.47
CA PHE A 531 9.94 -9.51 15.66
C PHE A 531 9.56 -8.02 15.61
N ASP A 532 10.51 -7.15 15.26
CA ASP A 532 10.30 -5.71 15.11
C ASP A 532 9.26 -5.44 14.01
N MET A 533 9.29 -6.15 12.88
CA MET A 533 8.28 -6.04 11.81
C MET A 533 6.89 -6.47 12.26
N LEU A 534 6.76 -7.61 12.93
CA LEU A 534 5.48 -8.12 13.44
C LEU A 534 4.87 -7.18 14.50
N VAL A 535 5.70 -6.53 15.31
CA VAL A 535 5.29 -5.68 16.45
C VAL A 535 5.20 -4.19 16.10
N LEU A 536 5.91 -3.71 15.06
CA LEU A 536 5.97 -2.28 14.70
C LEU A 536 5.29 -1.94 13.36
N GLN A 537 5.14 -2.88 12.40
CA GLN A 537 4.48 -2.58 11.13
C GLN A 537 2.97 -2.80 11.22
N LYS A 538 2.25 -1.69 11.44
CA LYS A 538 0.83 -1.67 11.80
C LYS A 538 -0.12 -2.22 10.72
N HIS A 539 0.22 -2.25 9.43
CA HIS A 539 -0.80 -2.25 8.36
C HIS A 539 -0.59 -3.20 7.17
N ASN A 540 0.21 -4.26 7.28
CA ASN A 540 0.22 -5.29 6.23
C ASN A 540 -0.25 -6.64 6.76
N THR A 541 -1.55 -6.92 6.60
CA THR A 541 -2.17 -8.20 6.97
C THR A 541 -1.56 -9.39 6.23
N GLU A 542 -1.11 -9.21 4.98
CA GLU A 542 -0.46 -10.27 4.21
C GLU A 542 0.94 -10.59 4.75
N VAL A 543 1.73 -9.56 5.09
CA VAL A 543 3.03 -9.73 5.74
C VAL A 543 2.89 -10.31 7.14
N THR A 544 1.83 -9.97 7.88
CA THR A 544 1.58 -10.49 9.24
C THR A 544 1.24 -11.98 9.21
N VAL A 545 0.42 -12.43 8.27
CA VAL A 545 0.10 -13.86 8.12
C VAL A 545 1.35 -14.62 7.67
N ALA A 546 2.04 -14.15 6.63
CA ALA A 546 3.23 -14.85 6.13
C ALA A 546 4.37 -14.89 7.17
N SER A 547 4.62 -13.76 7.85
CA SER A 547 5.62 -13.66 8.92
C SER A 547 5.23 -14.44 10.16
N GLY A 548 3.92 -14.52 10.48
CA GLY A 548 3.42 -15.34 11.58
C GLY A 548 3.55 -16.83 11.30
N GLU A 549 3.32 -17.26 10.06
CA GLU A 549 3.51 -18.65 9.62
C GLU A 549 4.99 -19.04 9.60
N ALA A 550 5.85 -18.12 9.14
CA ALA A 550 7.29 -18.21 9.23
C ALA A 550 7.78 -18.37 10.67
N LEU A 551 7.33 -17.47 11.57
CA LEU A 551 7.66 -17.51 12.99
C LEU A 551 7.22 -18.82 13.65
N TYR A 552 6.00 -19.30 13.37
CA TYR A 552 5.53 -20.59 13.88
C TYR A 552 6.44 -21.75 13.49
N THR A 553 6.83 -21.77 12.21
CA THR A 553 7.69 -22.81 11.65
C THR A 553 9.06 -22.82 12.34
N LEU A 554 9.60 -21.63 12.61
CA LEU A 554 10.87 -21.45 13.35
C LEU A 554 10.75 -21.89 14.81
N VAL A 555 9.66 -21.52 15.50
CA VAL A 555 9.37 -21.95 16.88
C VAL A 555 9.29 -23.48 16.97
N CYS A 556 8.66 -24.14 16.00
CA CYS A 556 8.56 -25.60 15.96
C CYS A 556 9.92 -26.28 15.80
N LEU A 557 10.79 -25.74 14.94
CA LEU A 557 12.06 -26.35 14.55
C LEU A 557 13.20 -26.06 15.55
N HIS A 558 13.21 -24.89 16.19
CA HIS A 558 14.30 -24.42 17.04
C HIS A 558 13.83 -23.93 18.41
N GLN A 559 13.13 -24.80 19.15
CA GLN A 559 12.56 -24.48 20.47
C GLN A 559 13.57 -23.94 21.48
N ALA A 560 14.81 -24.45 21.45
CA ALA A 560 15.87 -24.03 22.37
C ALA A 560 16.31 -22.58 22.11
N GLU A 561 16.54 -22.22 20.85
CA GLU A 561 16.98 -20.88 20.44
C GLU A 561 15.86 -19.84 20.58
N TYR A 562 14.62 -20.23 20.25
CA TYR A 562 13.45 -19.40 20.53
C TYR A 562 13.27 -19.14 22.04
N SER A 563 13.43 -20.17 22.88
CA SER A 563 13.34 -20.02 24.33
C SER A 563 14.43 -19.10 24.86
N GLU A 564 15.67 -19.23 24.38
CA GLU A 564 16.78 -18.35 24.75
C GLU A 564 16.52 -16.89 24.33
N LEU A 565 15.94 -16.67 23.15
CA LEU A 565 15.57 -15.33 22.69
C LEU A 565 14.46 -14.71 23.55
N VAL A 566 13.41 -15.46 23.83
CA VAL A 566 12.30 -15.02 24.71
C VAL A 566 12.82 -14.74 26.11
N GLU A 567 13.66 -15.62 26.67
CA GLU A 567 14.30 -15.40 27.98
C GLU A 567 15.20 -14.16 27.97
N THR A 568 15.97 -13.94 26.90
CA THR A 568 16.80 -12.73 26.73
C THR A 568 15.93 -11.49 26.71
N LEU A 569 14.85 -11.49 25.92
CA LEU A 569 13.93 -10.35 25.75
C LEU A 569 13.10 -10.07 27.00
N LEU A 570 12.77 -11.10 27.78
CA LEU A 570 12.18 -10.96 29.10
C LEU A 570 13.21 -10.44 30.11
N SER A 571 14.46 -10.89 30.05
CA SER A 571 15.52 -10.46 30.96
C SER A 571 15.94 -9.00 30.79
N THR A 572 15.69 -8.40 29.62
CA THR A 572 15.93 -6.97 29.37
C THR A 572 14.84 -6.08 29.96
N GLN A 573 13.71 -6.63 30.40
CA GLN A 573 12.60 -5.86 30.97
C GLN A 573 12.83 -5.57 32.46
N GLN A 574 12.96 -4.30 32.79
CA GLN A 574 13.17 -3.84 34.16
C GLN A 574 11.85 -3.67 34.94
N ASP A 575 10.72 -3.51 34.24
CA ASP A 575 9.39 -3.38 34.87
C ASP A 575 8.78 -4.78 35.08
N PRO A 576 8.52 -5.20 36.33
CA PRO A 576 7.94 -6.51 36.65
C PRO A 576 6.55 -6.72 36.04
N VAL A 577 5.77 -5.66 35.82
CA VAL A 577 4.44 -5.72 35.23
C VAL A 577 4.54 -6.00 33.73
N ILE A 578 5.49 -5.35 33.05
CA ILE A 578 5.77 -5.57 31.62
C ILE A 578 6.40 -6.96 31.42
N TYR A 579 7.35 -7.33 32.27
CA TYR A 579 7.93 -8.67 32.30
C TYR A 579 6.85 -9.75 32.41
N GLN A 580 5.96 -9.62 33.39
CA GLN A 580 4.95 -10.64 33.66
C GLN A 580 3.90 -10.71 32.54
N ARG A 581 3.54 -9.57 31.95
CA ARG A 581 2.65 -9.52 30.78
C ARG A 581 3.28 -10.13 29.54
N LEU A 582 4.53 -9.79 29.22
CA LEU A 582 5.24 -10.38 28.09
C LEU A 582 5.45 -11.87 28.32
N ALA A 583 5.77 -12.30 29.53
CA ALA A 583 5.90 -13.71 29.88
C ALA A 583 4.57 -14.44 29.67
N ASP A 584 3.46 -13.89 30.16
CA ASP A 584 2.12 -14.46 29.96
C ASP A 584 1.73 -14.51 28.48
N ALA A 585 2.08 -13.47 27.72
CA ALA A 585 1.80 -13.35 26.30
C ALA A 585 2.62 -14.36 25.46
N PHE A 586 3.93 -14.51 25.72
CA PHE A 586 4.76 -15.55 25.10
C PHE A 586 4.37 -16.97 25.51
N ASN A 587 3.94 -17.15 26.77
CA ASN A 587 3.39 -18.42 27.24
C ASN A 587 2.08 -18.75 26.51
N LYS A 588 1.19 -17.77 26.33
CA LYS A 588 -0.08 -17.94 25.60
C LYS A 588 0.17 -18.24 24.12
N LEU A 589 1.14 -17.55 23.51
CA LEU A 589 1.57 -17.74 22.11
C LEU A 589 2.03 -19.19 21.84
N THR A 590 2.67 -19.83 22.82
CA THR A 590 3.21 -21.21 22.68
C THR A 590 2.39 -22.28 23.41
N ALA A 591 1.38 -21.91 24.21
CA ALA A 591 0.57 -22.82 25.02
C ALA A 591 -0.23 -23.83 24.19
N SER A 592 -0.71 -23.44 23.00
CA SER A 592 -1.42 -24.34 22.08
C SER A 592 -0.53 -25.37 21.41
N SER A 593 0.78 -25.19 21.56
CA SER A 593 1.80 -25.78 20.70
C SER A 593 2.89 -26.41 21.58
N THR A 594 2.54 -27.20 22.60
CA THR A 594 3.54 -27.89 23.44
C THR A 594 3.35 -29.41 23.48
N PRO A 595 4.28 -30.20 22.88
CA PRO A 595 5.39 -29.75 22.03
C PRO A 595 4.86 -29.18 20.70
N PRO A 596 5.49 -28.12 20.16
CA PRO A 596 5.04 -27.50 18.93
C PRO A 596 5.37 -28.44 17.77
N SER A 597 4.34 -28.85 17.03
CA SER A 597 4.49 -29.66 15.83
C SER A 597 4.00 -28.87 14.62
N LEU A 598 4.47 -29.23 13.42
CA LEU A 598 4.02 -28.61 12.17
C LEU A 598 2.56 -28.99 11.79
N ASP A 599 1.74 -29.35 12.78
CA ASP A 599 0.33 -29.68 12.62
C ASP A 599 -0.52 -28.42 12.37
N ARG A 600 -1.44 -28.52 11.40
CA ARG A 600 -2.31 -27.40 10.98
C ARG A 600 -3.17 -26.86 12.12
N LYS A 601 -3.67 -27.72 13.01
CA LYS A 601 -4.54 -27.27 14.10
C LYS A 601 -3.75 -26.43 15.11
N GLN A 602 -2.50 -26.80 15.35
CA GLN A 602 -1.59 -26.04 16.20
C GLN A 602 -1.08 -24.77 15.51
N LYS A 603 -0.81 -24.81 14.20
CA LYS A 603 -0.47 -23.62 13.39
C LYS A 603 -1.59 -22.59 13.41
N LEU A 604 -2.84 -22.98 13.12
CA LEU A 604 -3.99 -22.07 13.15
C LEU A 604 -4.25 -21.52 14.55
N ALA A 605 -4.05 -22.35 15.59
CA ALA A 605 -4.14 -21.89 16.98
C ALA A 605 -3.02 -20.89 17.33
N PHE A 606 -1.80 -21.12 16.84
CA PHE A 606 -0.68 -20.20 17.00
C PHE A 606 -0.91 -18.89 16.25
N LEU A 607 -1.32 -18.92 14.98
CA LEU A 607 -1.60 -17.71 14.20
C LEU A 607 -2.71 -16.88 14.83
N LYS A 608 -3.77 -17.53 15.32
CA LYS A 608 -4.82 -16.86 16.08
C LYS A 608 -4.29 -16.28 17.40
N SER A 609 -3.43 -17.03 18.09
CA SER A 609 -2.78 -16.54 19.32
C SER A 609 -1.80 -15.41 19.05
N LEU A 610 -1.17 -15.39 17.88
CA LEU A 610 -0.29 -14.33 17.40
C LEU A 610 -1.11 -13.09 17.03
N GLU A 611 -2.23 -13.26 16.34
CA GLU A 611 -3.17 -12.18 16.05
C GLU A 611 -3.74 -11.58 17.34
N GLU A 612 -4.14 -12.40 18.30
CA GLU A 612 -4.54 -11.96 19.64
C GLU A 612 -3.39 -11.29 20.40
N PHE A 613 -2.17 -11.82 20.31
CA PHE A 613 -0.97 -11.24 20.91
C PHE A 613 -0.70 -9.84 20.35
N LEU A 614 -0.74 -9.72 19.02
CA LEU A 614 -0.58 -8.48 18.29
C LEU A 614 -1.69 -7.49 18.69
N LEU A 615 -2.96 -7.90 18.66
CA LEU A 615 -4.09 -7.08 19.11
C LEU A 615 -3.98 -6.66 20.59
N GLU A 616 -3.51 -7.52 21.50
CA GLU A 616 -3.29 -7.19 22.91
C GLU A 616 -2.12 -6.21 23.10
N THR A 617 -1.07 -6.31 22.28
CA THR A 617 0.04 -5.35 22.27
C THR A 617 -0.37 -4.02 21.62
N TYR A 618 -1.20 -4.05 20.57
CA TYR A 618 -1.63 -2.88 19.80
C TYR A 618 -2.78 -2.10 20.47
N SER A 619 -3.79 -2.78 21.02
CA SER A 619 -4.91 -2.17 21.76
C SER A 619 -4.43 -1.33 22.95
N ARG A 620 -3.27 -1.66 23.53
CA ARG A 620 -2.70 -0.93 24.66
C ARG A 620 -1.78 0.22 24.27
N MET A 621 -1.39 0.31 23.00
CA MET A 621 -0.77 1.52 22.45
C MET A 621 -1.84 2.51 21.97
N SER A 622 -3.00 2.04 21.52
CA SER A 622 -4.14 2.88 21.13
C SER A 622 -5.03 3.34 22.30
N ASP A 623 -5.04 2.65 23.45
CA ASP A 623 -5.73 3.12 24.68
C ASP A 623 -5.00 4.27 25.40
N SER A 624 -4.08 4.97 24.71
CA SER A 624 -3.32 6.11 25.25
C SER A 624 -3.81 7.48 24.76
N GLU A 625 -4.97 7.55 24.11
CA GLU A 625 -5.68 8.81 23.83
C GLU A 625 -7.18 8.68 24.17
N GLU A 626 -7.51 8.68 25.47
CA GLU A 626 -8.67 9.37 26.10
C GLU A 626 -9.00 8.81 27.51
N ASP A 627 -8.42 9.48 28.52
CA ASP A 627 -8.93 9.75 29.88
C ASP A 627 -9.50 8.61 30.78
N ASP A 628 -8.62 7.76 31.36
CA ASP A 628 -8.53 7.44 32.81
C ASP A 628 -7.45 6.35 33.06
N CYS A 629 -6.18 6.78 33.18
CA CYS A 629 -5.09 5.89 33.59
C CYS A 629 -5.03 5.78 35.13
N PRO A 630 -4.99 4.58 35.74
CA PRO A 630 -4.65 4.42 37.15
C PRO A 630 -3.21 4.89 37.38
N ARG A 631 -3.06 6.09 37.94
CA ARG A 631 -1.76 6.65 38.31
C ARG A 631 -1.22 5.99 39.58
N LEU A 632 0.06 5.62 39.57
CA LEU A 632 0.84 5.39 40.77
C LEU A 632 0.79 6.65 41.65
N SER A 633 0.64 6.50 42.99
CA SER A 633 0.57 7.67 43.87
C SER A 633 1.85 8.51 43.73
N ALA A 634 1.73 9.82 43.96
CA ALA A 634 2.89 10.72 43.91
C ALA A 634 4.02 10.26 44.85
N GLU A 635 3.71 9.57 45.95
CA GLU A 635 4.73 8.94 46.80
C GLU A 635 5.36 7.69 46.19
N THR A 636 4.63 6.92 45.39
CA THR A 636 5.11 5.69 44.73
C THR A 636 5.96 6.01 43.50
N LEU A 637 5.59 7.05 42.74
CA LEU A 637 6.40 7.61 41.65
C LEU A 637 7.69 8.29 42.16
N ALA A 638 7.62 8.96 43.31
CA ALA A 638 8.81 9.49 43.97
C ALA A 638 9.74 8.39 44.50
N ALA A 639 9.19 7.30 45.07
CA ALA A 639 9.97 6.16 45.54
C ALA A 639 10.60 5.34 44.40
N LEU A 640 9.92 5.21 43.26
CA LEU A 640 10.48 4.60 42.04
C LEU A 640 11.57 5.49 41.41
N GLN A 641 11.38 6.81 41.40
CA GLN A 641 12.43 7.75 40.97
C GLN A 641 13.64 7.74 41.92
N GLU A 642 13.44 7.66 43.24
CA GLU A 642 14.53 7.46 44.21
C GLU A 642 15.27 6.12 43.99
N PHE A 643 14.53 5.03 43.72
CA PHE A 643 15.11 3.71 43.47
C PHE A 643 15.94 3.64 42.17
N TYR A 644 15.51 4.31 41.10
CA TYR A 644 16.30 4.41 39.86
C TYR A 644 17.50 5.37 39.99
N LEU A 645 17.43 6.38 40.87
CA LEU A 645 18.56 7.26 41.21
C LEU A 645 19.63 6.56 42.06
N GLU A 646 19.25 5.56 42.88
CA GLU A 646 20.17 4.80 43.74
C GLU A 646 20.96 3.69 43.02
N GLN A 647 20.52 3.23 41.83
CA GLN A 647 21.24 2.20 41.04
C GLN A 647 22.33 2.74 40.11
N GLN A 648 22.54 4.05 40.06
CA GLN A 648 23.69 4.61 39.36
C GLN A 648 24.90 4.69 40.32
N PRO A 649 26.11 4.28 39.88
CA PRO A 649 27.32 4.50 40.68
C PRO A 649 27.45 5.99 40.99
N SER A 650 27.41 6.30 42.28
CA SER A 650 27.37 7.65 42.80
C SER A 650 28.66 8.42 42.50
N THR A 651 28.58 9.37 41.56
CA THR A 651 29.15 10.72 41.71
C THR A 651 28.31 11.74 40.96
N VAL A 652 27.54 12.50 41.74
CA VAL A 652 26.91 13.81 41.54
C VAL A 652 27.50 14.65 40.40
N THR A 653 26.67 15.01 39.41
CA THR A 653 26.32 16.39 39.01
C THR A 653 25.18 16.38 37.99
N LYS A 654 24.13 17.20 38.23
CA LYS A 654 23.03 17.48 37.27
C LYS A 654 23.62 17.96 35.94
N ASN A 655 23.43 17.24 34.83
CA ASN A 655 23.65 17.77 33.48
C ASN A 655 22.71 17.07 32.48
N PHE A 656 22.06 17.89 31.64
CA PHE A 656 21.26 17.50 30.48
C PHE A 656 22.10 16.58 29.58
N ALA A 657 21.64 15.35 29.32
CA ALA A 657 22.37 14.41 28.48
C ALA A 657 22.12 14.74 27.00
N VAL A 658 23.14 15.32 26.35
CA VAL A 658 23.18 15.48 24.90
C VAL A 658 23.27 14.09 24.27
N GLY A 659 22.41 13.80 23.28
CA GLY A 659 22.33 12.47 22.63
C GLY A 659 21.24 11.53 23.17
N ALA A 660 20.26 12.02 23.95
CA ALA A 660 19.19 11.20 24.52
C ALA A 660 18.09 10.77 23.51
N ILE A 661 18.09 11.30 22.28
CA ILE A 661 17.13 10.97 21.22
C ILE A 661 17.93 10.37 20.07
N GLU A 662 17.60 9.13 19.71
CA GLU A 662 18.18 8.40 18.57
C GLU A 662 17.32 8.56 17.31
N GLU A 663 17.95 8.39 16.14
CA GLU A 663 17.33 8.49 14.81
C GLU A 663 16.21 7.44 14.64
N ASP A 664 15.03 7.88 14.21
CA ASP A 664 13.85 7.04 13.98
C ASP A 664 13.35 7.20 12.55
N TRP A 665 12.71 6.16 12.01
CA TRP A 665 12.62 5.84 10.58
C TRP A 665 11.63 6.71 9.79
N LEU A 666 11.10 7.77 10.39
CA LEU A 666 10.11 8.67 9.79
C LEU A 666 10.79 10.00 9.39
N SER A 667 11.18 10.10 8.12
CA SER A 667 11.53 11.32 7.35
C SER A 667 12.61 12.27 7.87
N GLN A 668 13.38 11.94 8.92
CA GLN A 668 14.44 12.81 9.44
C GLN A 668 15.82 12.25 9.09
N PHE A 669 16.48 12.79 8.06
CA PHE A 669 17.83 12.38 7.68
C PHE A 669 18.89 13.11 8.52
N TRP A 670 19.60 12.40 9.38
CA TRP A 670 20.61 13.01 10.23
C TRP A 670 21.96 13.13 9.51
N TYR A 671 22.63 14.27 9.70
CA TYR A 671 24.02 14.47 9.26
C TYR A 671 24.95 13.46 9.92
N SER A 672 26.01 13.09 9.20
CA SER A 672 27.12 12.35 9.80
C SER A 672 27.73 13.15 10.94
N ASP A 673 28.27 12.46 11.95
CA ASP A 673 28.86 13.12 13.13
C ASP A 673 29.90 14.19 12.72
N ASP A 674 30.78 13.84 11.78
CA ASP A 674 31.75 14.77 11.17
C ASP A 674 31.07 16.01 10.56
N THR A 675 29.97 15.84 9.84
CA THR A 675 29.26 16.94 9.16
C THR A 675 28.59 17.86 10.17
N ALA A 676 27.88 17.29 11.13
CA ALA A 676 27.22 18.03 12.20
C ALA A 676 28.25 18.81 13.03
N GLU A 677 29.42 18.23 13.33
CA GLU A 677 30.50 18.90 14.07
C GLU A 677 31.09 20.08 13.27
N HIS A 678 31.34 19.92 11.97
CA HIS A 678 31.87 20.99 11.11
C HIS A 678 30.88 22.15 10.98
N LEU A 679 29.60 21.86 10.76
CA LEU A 679 28.55 22.87 10.67
C LEU A 679 28.36 23.59 12.02
N ALA A 680 28.36 22.86 13.14
CA ALA A 680 28.31 23.48 14.46
C ALA A 680 29.51 24.43 14.68
N LYS A 681 30.74 23.99 14.41
CA LYS A 681 31.96 24.83 14.51
C LYS A 681 31.88 26.08 13.65
N GLU A 682 31.34 25.97 12.43
CA GLU A 682 31.12 27.13 11.56
C GLU A 682 30.14 28.12 12.21
N VAL A 683 28.99 27.65 12.71
CA VAL A 683 27.98 28.47 13.39
C VAL A 683 28.59 29.20 14.59
N ILE A 684 29.38 28.51 15.40
CA ILE A 684 30.09 29.07 16.56
C ILE A 684 31.09 30.15 16.13
N SER A 685 31.88 29.87 15.09
CA SER A 685 32.87 30.82 14.56
C SER A 685 32.22 32.08 13.96
N ALA A 686 30.99 31.91 13.46
CA ALA A 686 30.20 32.95 12.85
C ALA A 686 29.44 33.80 13.87
N ILE A 687 29.57 33.60 15.18
CA ILE A 687 28.87 34.40 16.22
C ILE A 687 29.81 34.86 17.35
N GLY A 688 29.32 35.80 18.18
CA GLY A 688 30.05 36.32 19.34
C GLY A 688 29.60 35.67 20.66
N ARG A 689 30.29 35.98 21.77
CA ARG A 689 29.84 35.55 23.10
C ARG A 689 28.47 36.14 23.42
N GLY A 690 27.58 35.34 24.00
CA GLY A 690 26.22 35.71 24.39
C GLY A 690 25.21 35.73 23.23
N SER A 691 25.56 35.19 22.07
CA SER A 691 24.66 35.14 20.91
C SER A 691 23.54 34.11 21.07
N LYS A 692 22.44 34.32 20.32
CA LYS A 692 21.30 33.39 20.23
C LYS A 692 21.31 32.67 18.88
N ILE A 693 21.23 31.34 18.90
CA ILE A 693 21.12 30.46 17.73
C ILE A 693 19.72 29.84 17.69
N ALA A 694 19.08 29.85 16.52
CA ALA A 694 17.91 29.04 16.24
C ALA A 694 18.27 27.92 15.27
N CYS A 695 17.93 26.69 15.60
CA CYS A 695 18.02 25.51 14.74
C CYS A 695 16.60 25.13 14.29
N ILE A 696 16.28 25.32 13.01
CA ILE A 696 14.99 24.94 12.42
C ILE A 696 15.18 23.62 11.69
N SER A 697 14.46 22.58 12.12
CA SER A 697 14.51 21.24 11.51
C SER A 697 15.92 20.64 11.43
N ALA A 698 16.84 21.09 12.31
CA ALA A 698 18.28 20.77 12.26
C ALA A 698 18.77 20.12 13.58
N PRO A 699 18.25 18.93 13.94
CA PRO A 699 18.49 18.30 15.25
C PRO A 699 19.95 17.86 15.45
N SER A 700 20.59 17.35 14.40
CA SER A 700 21.98 16.89 14.42
C SER A 700 22.96 18.02 14.73
N ILE A 701 22.75 19.20 14.13
CA ILE A 701 23.54 20.40 14.41
C ILE A 701 23.25 20.92 15.82
N TYR A 702 21.99 20.91 16.26
CA TYR A 702 21.62 21.30 17.61
C TYR A 702 22.33 20.47 18.68
N GLN A 703 22.35 19.13 18.54
CA GLN A 703 23.04 18.26 19.48
C GLN A 703 24.55 18.57 19.52
N LYS A 704 25.22 18.70 18.38
CA LYS A 704 26.65 19.07 18.37
C LYS A 704 26.93 20.45 18.93
N LEU A 705 26.04 21.43 18.74
CA LEU A 705 26.17 22.75 19.38
C LEU A 705 26.10 22.66 20.91
N LYS A 706 25.25 21.79 21.45
CA LYS A 706 25.17 21.52 22.89
C LYS A 706 26.40 20.77 23.41
N GLU A 707 26.95 19.82 22.66
CA GLU A 707 28.19 19.13 23.03
C GLU A 707 29.41 20.06 23.06
N LEU A 708 29.53 20.91 22.04
CA LEU A 708 30.71 21.77 21.86
C LEU A 708 30.72 22.98 22.80
N HIS A 709 29.56 23.44 23.29
CA HIS A 709 29.47 24.62 24.17
C HIS A 709 28.37 24.53 25.23
N HIS A 710 28.72 24.91 26.46
CA HIS A 710 27.77 24.83 27.57
C HIS A 710 27.48 26.15 28.33
N GLU A 711 28.19 27.27 28.12
CA GLU A 711 27.98 28.46 28.98
C GLU A 711 27.88 29.83 28.29
N ASP A 712 28.26 29.98 27.01
CA ASP A 712 28.38 31.31 26.38
C ASP A 712 27.35 31.61 25.26
N VAL A 713 26.48 30.67 24.87
CA VAL A 713 25.53 30.83 23.74
C VAL A 713 24.18 30.18 24.10
N SER A 714 23.07 30.81 23.70
CA SER A 714 21.72 30.25 23.87
C SER A 714 21.26 29.63 22.56
N VAL A 715 20.88 28.35 22.58
CA VAL A 715 20.45 27.59 21.40
C VAL A 715 19.01 27.14 21.60
N VAL A 716 18.17 27.36 20.60
CA VAL A 716 16.77 26.93 20.57
C VAL A 716 16.55 26.03 19.36
N ILE A 717 15.84 24.93 19.54
CA ILE A 717 15.44 24.03 18.46
C ILE A 717 13.95 24.18 18.15
N LEU A 718 13.65 24.44 16.88
CA LEU A 718 12.32 24.48 16.29
C LEU A 718 12.14 23.18 15.51
N GLU A 719 11.33 22.26 16.04
CA GLU A 719 11.22 20.90 15.49
C GLU A 719 9.78 20.40 15.56
N TYR A 720 9.37 19.64 14.54
CA TYR A 720 8.02 19.04 14.48
C TYR A 720 7.93 17.83 15.42
N ASP A 721 9.01 17.06 15.53
CA ASP A 721 9.09 15.90 16.39
C ASP A 721 9.03 16.28 17.89
N LYS A 722 7.93 15.92 18.54
CA LYS A 722 7.67 16.20 19.96
C LYS A 722 8.60 15.46 20.91
N ARG A 723 9.37 14.46 20.46
CA ARG A 723 10.41 13.81 21.29
C ARG A 723 11.48 14.79 21.75
N PHE A 724 11.72 15.86 20.99
CA PHE A 724 12.64 16.94 21.35
C PHE A 724 12.12 17.79 22.54
N SER A 725 10.89 17.60 23.01
CA SER A 725 10.37 18.26 24.22
C SER A 725 11.16 17.95 25.50
N VAL A 726 12.01 16.91 25.50
CA VAL A 726 12.98 16.64 26.58
C VAL A 726 13.94 17.79 26.82
N TYR A 727 14.17 18.65 25.82
CA TYR A 727 15.00 19.85 25.95
C TYR A 727 14.29 21.03 26.64
N GLY A 728 13.02 20.86 27.05
CA GLY A 728 12.28 21.81 27.87
C GLY A 728 12.10 23.17 27.18
N GLU A 729 12.52 24.25 27.86
CA GLU A 729 12.40 25.63 27.34
C GLU A 729 13.23 25.92 26.08
N GLU A 730 14.18 25.03 25.73
CA GLU A 730 14.99 25.13 24.51
C GLU A 730 14.28 24.52 23.28
N PHE A 731 13.20 23.76 23.47
CA PHE A 731 12.40 23.17 22.39
C PHE A 731 11.15 23.99 22.09
N ILE A 732 10.88 24.18 20.80
CA ILE A 732 9.67 24.80 20.28
C ILE A 732 9.08 23.85 19.23
N PHE A 733 7.84 23.43 19.46
CA PHE A 733 7.09 22.70 18.45
C PHE A 733 6.88 23.61 17.23
N TYR A 734 7.37 23.17 16.08
CA TYR A 734 7.37 23.94 14.84
C TYR A 734 6.79 23.11 13.70
N ASP A 735 5.72 23.64 13.10
CA ASP A 735 5.11 23.12 11.88
C ASP A 735 5.29 24.18 10.78
N TYR A 736 6.05 23.86 9.74
CA TYR A 736 6.31 24.79 8.64
C TYR A 736 5.04 25.14 7.87
N ASN A 737 3.96 24.34 7.94
CA ASN A 737 2.66 24.69 7.35
C ASN A 737 2.02 25.91 8.00
N SER A 738 2.38 26.17 9.27
CA SER A 738 2.01 27.36 10.02
C SER A 738 3.27 28.12 10.46
N PRO A 739 4.06 28.70 9.52
CA PRO A 739 5.45 29.09 9.75
C PRO A 739 5.64 30.19 10.81
N LEU A 740 4.61 31.00 11.06
CA LEU A 740 4.63 32.07 12.07
C LEU A 740 3.81 31.75 13.33
N SER A 741 3.32 30.51 13.47
CA SER A 741 2.65 30.03 14.69
C SER A 741 3.68 29.70 15.78
N LEU A 742 4.49 30.70 16.15
CA LEU A 742 5.53 30.59 17.17
C LEU A 742 5.01 31.11 18.52
N PRO A 743 5.52 30.60 19.66
CA PRO A 743 5.14 31.10 20.98
C PRO A 743 5.43 32.60 21.15
N ASP A 744 4.60 33.31 21.93
CA ASP A 744 4.75 34.75 22.22
C ASP A 744 6.12 35.11 22.85
N SER A 745 6.84 34.13 23.39
CA SER A 745 8.20 34.30 23.92
C SER A 745 9.26 34.55 22.84
N ILE A 746 8.96 34.25 21.57
CA ILE A 746 9.87 34.46 20.44
C ILE A 746 9.57 35.79 19.77
N THR A 747 10.45 36.77 20.03
CA THR A 747 10.36 38.09 19.42
C THR A 747 10.97 38.11 18.01
N PRO A 748 10.41 38.87 17.05
CA PRO A 748 11.00 39.01 15.72
C PRO A 748 12.46 39.52 15.76
N ASN A 749 13.31 39.03 14.87
CA ASN A 749 14.72 39.38 14.72
C ASN A 749 15.55 39.19 16.02
N SER A 750 15.29 38.14 16.79
CA SER A 750 15.98 37.89 18.06
C SER A 750 17.22 37.01 17.97
N PHE A 751 17.41 36.27 16.87
CA PHE A 751 18.49 35.30 16.73
C PHE A 751 19.65 35.87 15.89
N ASP A 752 20.88 35.75 16.40
CA ASP A 752 22.08 36.28 15.75
C ASP A 752 22.47 35.46 14.52
N ILE A 753 22.14 34.16 14.53
CA ILE A 753 22.23 33.26 13.38
C ILE A 753 21.06 32.28 13.41
N VAL A 754 20.50 31.99 12.24
CA VAL A 754 19.48 30.95 12.04
C VAL A 754 20.09 29.86 11.18
N VAL A 755 20.06 28.64 11.71
CA VAL A 755 20.44 27.40 11.02
C VAL A 755 19.16 26.70 10.62
N ALA A 756 19.03 26.35 9.34
CA ALA A 756 17.83 25.68 8.85
C ALA A 756 18.19 24.49 7.97
N ASP A 757 17.45 23.41 8.14
CA ASP A 757 17.52 22.21 7.32
C ASP A 757 16.09 21.74 6.99
N PRO A 758 15.42 22.37 6.00
CA PRO A 758 14.00 22.10 5.73
C PRO A 758 13.76 20.62 5.41
N PRO A 759 12.68 20.01 5.94
CA PRO A 759 12.47 18.56 5.87
C PRO A 759 12.19 18.02 4.46
N TYR A 760 11.77 18.88 3.53
CA TYR A 760 11.38 18.50 2.18
C TYR A 760 12.05 19.36 1.11
N LEU A 761 12.38 18.72 -0.03
CA LEU A 761 12.94 19.40 -1.21
C LEU A 761 11.83 19.92 -2.13
N SER A 762 10.99 20.83 -1.60
CA SER A 762 9.93 21.49 -2.36
C SER A 762 10.03 23.02 -2.27
N GLU A 763 9.59 23.71 -3.32
CA GLU A 763 9.54 25.18 -3.36
C GLU A 763 8.67 25.74 -2.21
N GLU A 764 7.56 25.06 -1.90
CA GLU A 764 6.67 25.45 -0.81
C GLU A 764 7.35 25.32 0.56
N CYS A 765 8.00 24.19 0.85
CA CYS A 765 8.68 23.95 2.12
C CYS A 765 9.79 24.98 2.36
N LEU A 766 10.62 25.24 1.33
CA LEU A 766 11.66 26.26 1.43
C LEU A 766 11.07 27.68 1.55
N THR A 767 9.98 27.99 0.85
CA THR A 767 9.32 29.29 0.93
C THR A 767 8.73 29.55 2.32
N LYS A 768 7.99 28.59 2.88
CA LYS A 768 7.41 28.67 4.22
C LYS A 768 8.51 28.73 5.29
N THR A 769 9.54 27.89 5.20
CA THR A 769 10.69 27.94 6.11
C THR A 769 11.46 29.26 5.99
N ALA A 770 11.58 29.83 4.80
CA ALA A 770 12.19 31.14 4.59
C ALA A 770 11.40 32.28 5.26
N GLN A 771 10.07 32.16 5.39
CA GLN A 771 9.26 33.12 6.17
C GLN A 771 9.66 33.08 7.65
N THR A 772 9.80 31.89 8.22
CA THR A 772 10.26 31.68 9.60
C THR A 772 11.69 32.20 9.78
N ILE A 773 12.62 31.87 8.87
CA ILE A 773 14.01 32.35 8.93
C ILE A 773 14.05 33.88 8.94
N LYS A 774 13.30 34.55 8.05
CA LYS A 774 13.22 36.01 7.97
C LYS A 774 12.62 36.63 9.23
N PHE A 775 11.66 35.95 9.86
CA PHE A 775 11.08 36.41 11.12
C PHE A 775 12.07 36.31 12.28
N LEU A 776 12.93 35.30 12.31
CA LEU A 776 13.84 35.01 13.43
C LEU A 776 15.20 35.71 13.33
N THR A 777 15.79 35.81 12.13
CA THR A 777 17.20 36.20 11.95
C THR A 777 17.44 37.70 12.10
N LYS A 778 18.56 38.09 12.74
CA LYS A 778 19.12 39.45 12.67
C LYS A 778 19.93 39.71 11.41
N GLY A 779 20.19 38.67 10.61
CA GLY A 779 20.83 38.80 9.30
C GLY A 779 21.81 37.70 8.92
N ARG A 780 22.21 36.76 9.79
CA ARG A 780 23.06 35.61 9.42
C ARG A 780 22.22 34.34 9.26
N ILE A 781 22.45 33.63 8.17
CA ILE A 781 21.73 32.41 7.79
C ILE A 781 22.74 31.35 7.36
N LEU A 782 22.59 30.15 7.91
CA LEU A 782 23.18 28.92 7.39
C LEU A 782 22.02 27.99 7.01
N LEU A 783 21.92 27.65 5.72
CA LEU A 783 20.88 26.79 5.17
C LEU A 783 21.53 25.55 4.58
N CYS A 784 21.08 24.38 4.99
CA CYS A 784 21.36 23.14 4.29
C CYS A 784 20.09 22.70 3.55
N THR A 785 20.23 22.37 2.26
CA THR A 785 19.14 21.90 1.42
C THR A 785 19.71 21.24 0.15
N GLY A 786 18.84 20.69 -0.70
CA GLY A 786 19.24 20.08 -1.98
C GLY A 786 19.76 21.11 -2.98
N ALA A 787 20.73 20.71 -3.82
CA ALA A 787 21.36 21.56 -4.83
C ALA A 787 20.34 22.17 -5.82
N VAL A 788 19.25 21.44 -6.08
CA VAL A 788 18.13 21.90 -6.94
C VAL A 788 17.44 23.17 -6.40
N MET A 789 17.59 23.49 -5.11
CA MET A 789 16.99 24.65 -4.47
C MET A 789 17.87 25.90 -4.49
N GLU A 790 19.06 25.87 -5.11
CA GLU A 790 20.04 26.97 -5.09
C GLU A 790 19.46 28.32 -5.55
N GLU A 791 18.83 28.36 -6.73
CA GLU A 791 18.29 29.60 -7.30
C GLU A 791 17.19 30.19 -6.40
N LEU A 792 16.30 29.34 -5.87
CA LEU A 792 15.23 29.74 -4.98
C LEU A 792 15.76 30.21 -3.61
N ALA A 793 16.76 29.52 -3.06
CA ALA A 793 17.41 29.90 -1.81
C ALA A 793 18.13 31.26 -1.93
N GLU A 794 18.82 31.52 -3.05
CA GLU A 794 19.44 32.83 -3.31
C GLU A 794 18.36 33.92 -3.46
N GLN A 795 17.28 33.66 -4.20
CA GLN A 795 16.17 34.61 -4.37
C GLN A 795 15.46 34.93 -3.05
N LEU A 796 15.19 33.94 -2.21
CA LEU A 796 14.42 34.11 -0.99
C LEU A 796 15.26 34.67 0.16
N LEU A 797 16.48 34.19 0.35
CA LEU A 797 17.28 34.42 1.56
C LEU A 797 18.62 35.12 1.30
N GLY A 798 19.03 35.29 0.03
CA GLY A 798 20.31 35.91 -0.33
C GLY A 798 21.52 35.09 0.11
N VAL A 799 21.36 33.78 0.29
CA VAL A 799 22.44 32.85 0.65
C VAL A 799 23.19 32.38 -0.60
N LYS A 800 24.46 32.00 -0.44
CA LYS A 800 25.35 31.51 -1.50
C LYS A 800 25.95 30.16 -1.14
N MET A 801 26.11 29.30 -2.14
CA MET A 801 26.65 27.95 -1.96
C MET A 801 28.09 28.01 -1.40
N CYS A 802 28.38 27.09 -0.47
CA CYS A 802 29.71 26.86 0.07
C CYS A 802 30.43 25.73 -0.67
N GLU A 803 31.77 25.67 -0.57
CA GLU A 803 32.55 24.53 -1.09
C GLU A 803 32.37 23.24 -0.28
N PHE A 804 31.95 23.37 0.99
CA PHE A 804 31.68 22.24 1.87
C PHE A 804 30.43 21.44 1.43
N ILE A 805 30.58 20.11 1.36
CA ILE A 805 29.51 19.17 0.97
C ILE A 805 29.07 18.38 2.22
N PRO A 806 27.85 18.61 2.74
CA PRO A 806 27.31 17.86 3.86
C PRO A 806 27.14 16.37 3.54
N LYS A 807 27.46 15.50 4.50
CA LYS A 807 27.21 14.05 4.41
C LYS A 807 26.20 13.63 5.48
N HIS A 808 25.42 12.61 5.17
CA HIS A 808 24.39 12.05 6.04
C HIS A 808 24.77 10.62 6.45
N ASN A 809 24.19 10.12 7.54
CA ASN A 809 24.40 8.74 7.99
C ASN A 809 23.85 7.70 6.99
N ARG A 810 22.86 8.09 6.19
CA ARG A 810 22.24 7.28 5.13
C ARG A 810 22.45 7.93 3.76
N HIS A 811 22.47 7.14 2.69
CA HIS A 811 22.63 7.67 1.33
C HIS A 811 21.34 8.36 0.87
N LEU A 812 21.43 9.66 0.58
CA LEU A 812 20.36 10.41 -0.08
C LEU A 812 20.54 10.35 -1.60
N GLY A 813 19.45 10.15 -2.33
CA GLY A 813 19.46 10.17 -3.80
C GLY A 813 19.69 11.57 -4.41
N ASN A 814 19.49 12.62 -3.61
CA ASN A 814 19.63 14.02 -4.04
C ASN A 814 20.94 14.64 -3.51
N GLU A 815 21.59 15.44 -4.36
CA GLU A 815 22.82 16.14 -4.00
C GLU A 815 22.53 17.27 -3.01
N PHE A 816 23.05 17.19 -1.77
CA PHE A 816 22.87 18.21 -0.72
C PHE A 816 24.02 19.22 -0.69
N ARG A 817 23.71 20.46 -0.31
CA ARG A 817 24.65 21.59 -0.26
C ARG A 817 24.38 22.49 0.96
N CYS A 818 25.42 23.23 1.35
CA CYS A 818 25.36 24.23 2.41
C CYS A 818 25.43 25.64 1.80
N TYR A 819 24.57 26.54 2.25
CA TYR A 819 24.43 27.91 1.76
C TYR A 819 24.49 28.90 2.92
N VAL A 820 25.18 30.02 2.72
CA VAL A 820 25.34 31.07 3.75
C VAL A 820 25.26 32.46 3.16
N ASN A 821 24.84 33.45 3.94
CA ASN A 821 24.80 34.87 3.51
C ASN A 821 25.90 35.74 4.15
N TYR A 822 26.89 35.11 4.77
CA TYR A 822 28.03 35.77 5.42
C TYR A 822 29.36 35.16 4.95
N ARG A 823 30.49 35.77 5.34
CA ARG A 823 31.82 35.21 5.01
C ARG A 823 32.07 33.96 5.84
N SER A 824 31.98 32.81 5.20
CA SER A 824 32.14 31.51 5.84
C SER A 824 33.56 30.95 5.72
N SER A 825 34.00 30.22 6.75
CA SER A 825 35.27 29.48 6.73
C SER A 825 35.18 28.17 5.94
N LEU A 826 33.96 27.75 5.59
CA LEU A 826 33.67 26.58 4.74
C LEU A 826 34.14 26.73 3.27
N ASN A 827 34.68 27.91 2.89
CA ASN A 827 35.06 28.27 1.52
C ASN A 827 36.59 28.40 1.31
N SER A 828 37.44 27.77 2.13
CA SER A 828 38.90 27.89 1.95
C SER A 828 39.72 26.63 2.23
N THR A 829 40.55 26.31 1.25
CA THR A 829 41.70 25.39 1.27
C THR A 829 42.74 25.85 2.29
N VAL A 830 43.01 25.06 3.34
CA VAL A 830 44.19 25.26 4.20
C VAL A 830 45.32 24.36 3.73
N GLN A 831 46.30 24.97 3.07
CA GLN A 831 47.66 24.43 2.99
C GLN A 831 48.19 24.18 4.41
N THR A 832 48.40 22.92 4.76
CA THR A 832 49.29 22.55 5.88
C THR A 832 50.69 23.05 5.55
N SER A 833 51.12 24.13 6.20
CA SER A 833 52.53 24.51 6.27
C SER A 833 53.08 24.08 7.62
N ASN A 834 54.09 23.20 7.57
CA ASN A 834 54.94 22.85 8.69
C ASN A 834 55.63 24.09 9.26
N SER A 835 55.56 24.25 10.58
CA SER A 835 56.67 24.74 11.41
C SER A 835 56.53 24.25 12.83
#